data_AF-A0A352XDA5-F1
#
_entry.id   AF-A0A352XDA5-F1
#
_cell.length_a   1.000
_cell.length_b   1.000
_cell.length_c   1.000
_cell.angle_alpha   90.00
_cell.angle_beta   90.00
_cell.angle_gamma   90.00
#
_symmetry.space_group_name_H-M   'P 1'
#
loop_
_entity.id
_entity.type
_entity.pdbx_description
1 polymer ?
#
loop_
_entity_poly.entity_id
_entity_poly.type
_entity_poly.pdbx_seq_one_letter_code
_entity_poly.pdbx_strand_id
1 'polypeptide(L)'
;MSFAVNFAVSNDWGNGFTANMSIANNGTSSLDGWILEFDAPFEITNIWNAEIVSRQGTHYIVRNLSYNSAIATGTSVSFGFNANSGSTSNVPTGYILNGVSLGAPTVLPSLSVNDVSIAEGNTGTLLAGFEVKLSQASLETVTVEYGTSNGTAVAGSDYTATSGTISFAPGETTKTIAIPVNGDLLDEFDETLTVNLANASKATIGDAQGIGTIIDNDPIPSLAVNDVTISEGNSGSKNAVFTVSLSAASGKTVTVNFATANGTATAGVDYTARSGTLTFNPGETSKTVSVPIIGDTVVEGNETFSVNLSGASNATIADTQGVATISNDDVSGLPLLSINDVTVTEGDSGSSNVTFTVSLSAASSQTVTVNFATANGSAIAISDYTATNGTLTFNPGETSKTISVAVIGDVLDENNETVRVNLSNATNATIADSQGIATITDNDPTPSFRINDVTLTEGNTGTTNATFTVSLSAASGRTTSVNFATANGSAIATSDYTATNGTLTFNPGETSKTISVAVIGDTLPEANETFSVNLSNPSNATIADNQGIGNITDNDMPQSGAFNYGEALQKSILFYEAQRSGDLPATNRLPWRGDSALNDGADVSRNLSGGYYDAGDHVKFSFPMASSMTMLSWGAIEYRNSYQQSGQLPYILDAIKWGTDYLLKSHITDANGTKEFWGQVGQGNIDHAYWGAPENMTMARPSFKIDRQKPGSDLAGEAAASLAAASIVFRPTDSAYADTLLANAIQLYNFADTYRGKYSDSITDAANYYNSWSGYNDELVWGAAWLYKATGNTTYLNKAENYYQQYLGGLNNSWTQSWDNKSYGAAILLSQSSNNVKYRNDVEGWLNNWSDTSGNGITYTAGGLAWISQWGSLRYSATTAFLAGVYSDTVNDYSDRYANFAEGQIDYILGDNPNNFSYMVGFGDNYPLNPHHRAASGTTYVNDPIINHHTLYGALVGGPASANDNDYQDVRNDYIRNEVALDYNAGFTGALARMYDIFGGTPLSVIPETTIGVVNP
;
A
#
# COMPACT_ATOMS: atom_id res chain seq x y z
N MET A 1 -65.40 -45.58 81.86
CA MET A 1 -64.73 -46.04 80.62
C MET A 1 -65.56 -45.54 79.45
N SER A 2 -64.97 -44.93 78.43
CA SER A 2 -65.69 -44.37 77.27
C SER A 2 -65.62 -45.36 76.12
N PHE A 3 -66.71 -46.07 75.85
CA PHE A 3 -66.84 -46.92 74.67
C PHE A 3 -67.92 -46.34 73.76
N ALA A 4 -67.78 -46.52 72.46
CA ALA A 4 -68.79 -46.09 71.49
C ALA A 4 -69.08 -47.23 70.52
N VAL A 5 -70.34 -47.32 70.08
CA VAL A 5 -70.77 -48.30 69.09
C VAL A 5 -71.18 -47.56 67.83
N ASN A 6 -70.62 -47.94 66.68
CA ASN A 6 -71.06 -47.45 65.37
C ASN A 6 -71.80 -48.55 64.64
N PHE A 7 -72.86 -48.18 63.93
CA PHE A 7 -73.68 -49.06 63.11
C PHE A 7 -73.75 -48.49 61.70
N ALA A 8 -73.40 -49.31 60.70
CA ALA A 8 -73.53 -48.94 59.30
C ALA A 8 -74.15 -50.08 58.50
N VAL A 9 -75.19 -49.76 57.74
CA VAL A 9 -75.74 -50.67 56.74
C VAL A 9 -74.84 -50.57 55.50
N SER A 10 -74.17 -51.66 55.17
CA SER A 10 -73.26 -51.72 54.02
C SER A 10 -73.97 -52.10 52.73
N ASN A 11 -75.12 -52.78 52.82
CA ASN A 11 -75.95 -53.13 51.66
C ASN A 11 -77.38 -53.37 52.12
N ASP A 12 -78.35 -52.70 51.52
CA ASP A 12 -79.79 -52.87 51.79
C ASP A 12 -80.49 -53.19 50.46
N TRP A 13 -81.14 -54.35 50.39
CA TRP A 13 -81.88 -54.81 49.20
C TRP A 13 -83.40 -54.82 49.45
N GLY A 14 -83.87 -54.04 50.42
CA GLY A 14 -85.28 -53.74 50.68
C GLY A 14 -85.92 -54.66 51.72
N ASN A 15 -85.89 -55.99 51.51
CA ASN A 15 -86.46 -56.97 52.45
C ASN A 15 -85.43 -57.61 53.41
N GLY A 16 -84.16 -57.27 53.25
CA GLY A 16 -83.07 -57.58 54.17
C GLY A 16 -81.86 -56.70 53.90
N PHE A 17 -80.89 -56.75 54.81
CA PHE A 17 -79.68 -55.94 54.71
C PHE A 17 -78.48 -56.62 55.37
N THR A 18 -77.29 -56.21 54.96
CA THR A 18 -76.02 -56.51 55.63
C THR A 18 -75.55 -55.26 56.36
N ALA A 19 -75.30 -55.38 57.66
CA ALA A 19 -74.75 -54.31 58.46
C ALA A 19 -73.52 -54.74 59.25
N ASN A 20 -72.68 -53.75 59.56
CA ASN A 20 -71.53 -53.91 60.43
C ASN A 20 -71.70 -53.04 61.69
N MET A 21 -71.36 -53.62 62.84
CA MET A 21 -71.25 -52.95 64.12
C MET A 21 -69.81 -52.95 64.60
N SER A 22 -69.33 -51.78 65.04
CA SER A 22 -68.00 -51.65 65.63
C SER A 22 -68.08 -51.10 67.04
N ILE A 23 -67.34 -51.71 67.97
CA ILE A 23 -67.18 -51.25 69.35
C ILE A 23 -65.79 -50.63 69.47
N ALA A 24 -65.73 -49.33 69.67
CA ALA A 24 -64.49 -48.58 69.86
C ALA A 24 -64.19 -48.38 71.35
N ASN A 25 -62.99 -48.75 71.79
CA ASN A 25 -62.49 -48.44 73.13
C ASN A 25 -61.80 -47.07 73.13
N ASN A 26 -62.55 -46.04 73.47
CA ASN A 26 -62.04 -44.68 73.60
C ASN A 26 -61.58 -44.36 75.04
N GLY A 27 -61.52 -45.37 75.91
CA GLY A 27 -61.06 -45.27 77.30
C GLY A 27 -59.57 -45.57 77.45
N THR A 28 -59.03 -45.27 78.63
CA THR A 28 -57.59 -45.38 78.93
C THR A 28 -57.12 -46.76 79.39
N SER A 29 -58.01 -47.75 79.43
CA SER A 29 -57.71 -49.13 79.80
C SER A 29 -58.26 -50.11 78.79
N SER A 30 -57.49 -51.16 78.47
CA SER A 30 -57.92 -52.24 77.58
C SER A 30 -59.08 -53.05 78.19
N LEU A 31 -60.00 -53.50 77.34
CA LEU A 31 -61.06 -54.43 77.71
C LEU A 31 -60.71 -55.82 77.17
N ASP A 32 -60.78 -56.87 77.97
CA ASP A 32 -60.63 -58.25 77.51
C ASP A 32 -61.86 -59.07 77.92
N GLY A 33 -62.56 -59.59 76.92
CA GLY A 33 -63.90 -60.17 77.04
C GLY A 33 -64.99 -59.09 76.94
N TRP A 34 -65.66 -59.01 75.79
CA TRP A 34 -66.76 -58.08 75.58
C TRP A 34 -68.08 -58.80 75.29
N ILE A 35 -69.13 -58.29 75.91
CA ILE A 35 -70.52 -58.67 75.71
C ILE A 35 -71.28 -57.38 75.44
N LEU A 36 -71.80 -57.26 74.22
CA LEU A 36 -72.62 -56.14 73.79
C LEU A 36 -74.08 -56.57 73.74
N GLU A 37 -74.92 -55.83 74.44
CA GLU A 37 -76.36 -55.96 74.43
C GLU A 37 -76.97 -54.79 73.67
N PHE A 38 -78.04 -55.02 72.92
CA PHE A 38 -78.76 -53.97 72.20
C PHE A 38 -80.16 -54.43 71.78
N ASP A 39 -81.06 -53.46 71.59
CA ASP A 39 -82.39 -53.68 71.04
C ASP A 39 -82.37 -53.43 69.54
N ALA A 40 -82.70 -54.46 68.75
CA ALA A 40 -82.83 -54.38 67.31
C ALA A 40 -84.30 -54.60 66.88
N PRO A 41 -84.87 -53.69 66.06
CA PRO A 41 -86.21 -53.84 65.49
C PRO A 41 -86.28 -54.87 64.34
N PHE A 42 -85.18 -55.62 64.13
CA PHE A 42 -85.02 -56.62 63.09
C PHE A 42 -84.46 -57.93 63.65
N GLU A 43 -84.54 -58.97 62.83
CA GLU A 43 -84.02 -60.30 63.13
C GLU A 43 -82.69 -60.55 62.43
N ILE A 44 -81.64 -60.78 63.22
CA ILE A 44 -80.34 -61.18 62.71
C ILE A 44 -80.43 -62.64 62.26
N THR A 45 -80.25 -62.88 60.97
CA THR A 45 -80.35 -64.21 60.36
C THR A 45 -79.01 -64.92 60.28
N ASN A 46 -77.91 -64.15 60.18
CA ASN A 46 -76.56 -64.69 60.20
C ASN A 46 -75.58 -63.65 60.76
N ILE A 47 -74.66 -64.06 61.63
CA ILE A 47 -73.68 -63.17 62.29
C ILE A 47 -72.28 -63.75 62.16
N TRP A 48 -71.27 -62.90 62.01
CA TRP A 48 -69.86 -63.28 61.97
C TRP A 48 -68.99 -62.35 62.80
N ASN A 49 -67.85 -62.88 63.26
CA ASN A 49 -66.92 -62.25 64.22
C ASN A 49 -67.53 -61.95 65.61
N ALA A 50 -68.70 -62.52 65.90
CA ALA A 50 -69.31 -62.50 67.21
C ALA A 50 -70.29 -63.67 67.32
N GLU A 51 -70.71 -64.03 68.54
CA GLU A 51 -71.75 -65.03 68.75
C GLU A 51 -72.92 -64.46 69.57
N ILE A 52 -74.14 -64.77 69.13
CA ILE A 52 -75.35 -64.41 69.87
C ILE A 52 -75.46 -65.39 71.05
N VAL A 53 -75.33 -64.85 72.26
CA VAL A 53 -75.46 -65.62 73.50
C VAL A 53 -76.93 -65.91 73.78
N SER A 54 -77.78 -64.90 73.61
CA SER A 54 -79.23 -65.03 73.75
C SER A 54 -79.97 -63.92 73.03
N ARG A 55 -81.22 -64.19 72.65
CA ARG A 55 -82.18 -63.20 72.17
C ARG A 55 -83.50 -63.39 72.90
N GLN A 56 -84.06 -62.31 73.44
CA GLN A 56 -85.44 -62.26 73.95
C GLN A 56 -86.19 -61.12 73.27
N GLY A 57 -87.14 -61.47 72.38
CA GLY A 57 -87.85 -60.48 71.58
C GLY A 57 -86.88 -59.70 70.67
N THR A 58 -86.87 -58.37 70.84
CA THR A 58 -85.98 -57.44 70.12
C THR A 58 -84.60 -57.28 70.76
N HIS A 59 -84.40 -57.80 71.97
CA HIS A 59 -83.16 -57.63 72.72
C HIS A 59 -82.15 -58.73 72.40
N TYR A 60 -80.94 -58.34 72.00
CA TYR A 60 -79.83 -59.23 71.67
C TYR A 60 -78.70 -59.07 72.66
N ILE A 61 -78.13 -60.19 73.09
CA ILE A 61 -76.88 -60.25 73.84
C ILE A 61 -75.87 -61.00 72.98
N VAL A 62 -74.81 -60.31 72.59
CA VAL A 62 -73.79 -60.81 71.68
C VAL A 62 -72.43 -60.69 72.34
N ARG A 63 -71.57 -61.70 72.21
CA ARG A 63 -70.22 -61.64 72.77
C ARG A 63 -69.14 -61.93 71.76
N ASN A 64 -67.91 -61.59 72.15
CA ASN A 64 -66.70 -61.86 71.42
C ASN A 64 -66.47 -63.37 71.19
N LEU A 65 -65.75 -63.69 70.11
CA LEU A 65 -65.13 -64.99 69.91
C LEU A 65 -63.72 -65.00 70.53
N SER A 66 -63.11 -66.18 70.64
CA SER A 66 -61.83 -66.35 71.35
C SER A 66 -60.68 -65.50 70.81
N TYR A 67 -60.71 -65.14 69.52
CA TYR A 67 -59.62 -64.38 68.88
C TYR A 67 -59.82 -62.86 68.88
N ASN A 68 -60.99 -62.34 69.27
CA ASN A 68 -61.29 -60.91 69.25
C ASN A 68 -61.82 -60.38 70.59
N SER A 69 -61.46 -61.04 71.69
CA SER A 69 -61.86 -60.67 73.05
C SER A 69 -61.24 -59.35 73.54
N ALA A 70 -60.01 -59.06 73.12
CA ALA A 70 -59.26 -57.91 73.58
C ALA A 70 -59.49 -56.68 72.69
N ILE A 71 -59.90 -55.57 73.30
CA ILE A 71 -59.99 -54.24 72.69
C ILE A 71 -59.03 -53.30 73.43
N ALA A 72 -57.86 -53.06 72.85
CA ALA A 72 -56.88 -52.13 73.39
C ALA A 72 -57.39 -50.68 73.33
N THR A 73 -56.86 -49.80 74.19
CA THR A 73 -57.17 -48.37 74.17
C THR A 73 -56.91 -47.76 72.80
N GLY A 74 -57.89 -47.00 72.28
CA GLY A 74 -57.86 -46.33 70.97
C GLY A 74 -58.19 -47.24 69.79
N THR A 75 -58.46 -48.53 70.01
CA THR A 75 -58.77 -49.49 68.95
C THR A 75 -60.26 -49.84 68.95
N SER A 76 -60.72 -50.41 67.85
CA SER A 76 -62.08 -50.95 67.73
C SER A 76 -62.04 -52.40 67.29
N VAL A 77 -63.07 -53.14 67.72
CA VAL A 77 -63.40 -54.45 67.17
C VAL A 77 -64.72 -54.32 66.41
N SER A 78 -64.90 -55.09 65.35
CA SER A 78 -66.14 -55.07 64.58
C SER A 78 -66.68 -56.47 64.35
N PHE A 79 -68.00 -56.56 64.25
CA PHE A 79 -68.71 -57.74 63.81
C PHE A 79 -69.77 -57.34 62.77
N GLY A 80 -70.11 -58.28 61.91
CA GLY A 80 -71.08 -58.05 60.85
C GLY A 80 -72.21 -59.06 60.93
N PHE A 81 -73.35 -58.70 60.34
CA PHE A 81 -74.49 -59.58 60.24
C PHE A 81 -75.39 -59.26 59.05
N ASN A 82 -76.16 -60.27 58.67
CA ASN A 82 -77.32 -60.13 57.80
C ASN A 82 -78.58 -60.14 58.65
N ALA A 83 -79.52 -59.26 58.35
CA ALA A 83 -80.81 -59.17 59.01
C ALA A 83 -81.94 -58.96 58.01
N ASN A 84 -83.17 -59.28 58.42
CA ASN A 84 -84.36 -58.82 57.69
C ASN A 84 -84.62 -57.34 57.99
N SER A 85 -85.32 -56.64 57.11
CA SER A 85 -85.64 -55.22 57.33
C SER A 85 -86.73 -55.07 58.40
N GLY A 86 -86.52 -54.20 59.40
CA GLY A 86 -87.52 -53.86 60.41
C GLY A 86 -88.59 -52.91 59.84
N SER A 87 -89.84 -53.00 60.30
CA SER A 87 -90.98 -52.35 59.62
C SER A 87 -90.99 -50.81 59.65
N THR A 88 -90.14 -50.16 60.46
CA THR A 88 -90.07 -48.68 60.57
C THR A 88 -88.67 -48.09 60.85
N SER A 89 -87.64 -48.91 61.13
CA SER A 89 -86.24 -48.48 61.24
C SER A 89 -85.30 -49.70 61.24
N ASN A 90 -84.13 -49.60 60.60
CA ASN A 90 -83.08 -50.64 60.59
C ASN A 90 -81.92 -50.32 61.55
N VAL A 91 -82.09 -49.39 62.49
CA VAL A 91 -81.02 -48.95 63.40
C VAL A 91 -81.25 -49.54 64.81
N PRO A 92 -80.32 -50.33 65.36
CA PRO A 92 -80.43 -50.79 66.74
C PRO A 92 -80.23 -49.65 67.75
N THR A 93 -80.76 -49.83 68.95
CA THR A 93 -80.76 -48.84 70.04
C THR A 93 -80.45 -49.52 71.37
N GLY A 94 -80.28 -48.72 72.44
CA GLY A 94 -80.17 -49.26 73.79
C GLY A 94 -78.88 -50.05 74.07
N TYR A 95 -77.74 -49.64 73.48
CA TYR A 95 -76.49 -50.38 73.60
C TYR A 95 -75.98 -50.45 75.05
N ILE A 96 -75.61 -51.64 75.51
CA ILE A 96 -75.01 -51.89 76.83
C ILE A 96 -73.78 -52.78 76.64
N LEU A 97 -72.61 -52.33 77.07
CA LEU A 97 -71.36 -53.09 76.97
C LEU A 97 -70.90 -53.54 78.36
N ASN A 98 -70.81 -54.86 78.57
CA ASN A 98 -70.48 -55.48 79.87
C ASN A 98 -71.26 -54.86 81.06
N GLY A 99 -72.55 -54.63 80.86
CA GLY A 99 -73.44 -54.02 81.86
C GLY A 99 -73.45 -52.49 81.94
N VAL A 100 -72.71 -51.78 81.07
CA VAL A 100 -72.66 -50.30 81.04
C VAL A 100 -73.34 -49.73 79.79
N SER A 101 -74.34 -48.86 79.96
CA SER A 101 -75.09 -48.26 78.84
C SER A 101 -74.29 -47.22 78.04
N LEU A 102 -74.41 -47.28 76.70
CA LEU A 102 -73.75 -46.44 75.69
C LEU A 102 -74.82 -45.79 74.77
N GLY A 103 -74.67 -44.51 74.37
CA GLY A 103 -75.64 -43.79 73.50
C GLY A 103 -75.70 -44.25 72.02
N ALA A 104 -76.53 -43.60 71.17
CA ALA A 104 -76.86 -44.03 69.78
C ALA A 104 -75.85 -43.63 68.66
N PRO A 105 -75.76 -44.36 67.50
CA PRO A 105 -74.74 -44.24 66.42
C PRO A 105 -75.02 -43.25 65.24
N THR A 106 -74.00 -42.93 64.40
CA THR A 106 -74.01 -42.00 63.23
C THR A 106 -73.99 -42.68 61.81
N VAL A 107 -74.56 -42.05 60.75
CA VAL A 107 -74.72 -42.58 59.34
C VAL A 107 -74.05 -41.67 58.26
N LEU A 108 -73.44 -42.22 57.18
CA LEU A 108 -72.69 -41.50 56.12
C LEU A 108 -73.44 -41.35 54.75
N PRO A 109 -73.17 -40.31 53.92
CA PRO A 109 -73.75 -40.09 52.57
C PRO A 109 -73.11 -40.92 51.43
N SER A 110 -73.73 -40.98 50.23
CA SER A 110 -73.23 -41.71 49.03
C SER A 110 -73.07 -40.83 47.78
N LEU A 111 -72.08 -41.12 46.90
CA LEU A 111 -71.71 -40.35 45.70
C LEU A 111 -72.18 -40.98 44.36
N SER A 112 -72.47 -40.17 43.34
CA SER A 112 -72.77 -40.59 41.96
C SER A 112 -72.28 -39.57 40.90
N VAL A 113 -72.00 -39.98 39.66
CA VAL A 113 -71.62 -39.11 38.51
C VAL A 113 -72.52 -39.37 37.29
N ASN A 114 -72.82 -38.37 36.44
CA ASN A 114 -73.70 -38.51 35.27
C ASN A 114 -72.96 -38.71 33.93
N ASP A 115 -73.69 -39.09 32.88
CA ASP A 115 -73.22 -39.12 31.49
C ASP A 115 -73.38 -37.75 30.79
N VAL A 116 -72.54 -37.47 29.78
CA VAL A 116 -72.49 -36.20 29.03
C VAL A 116 -72.30 -36.46 27.53
N SER A 117 -72.92 -35.66 26.66
CA SER A 117 -72.59 -35.59 25.23
C SER A 117 -72.24 -34.17 24.83
N ILE A 118 -71.23 -33.99 23.97
CA ILE A 118 -70.75 -32.68 23.53
C ILE A 118 -70.27 -32.77 22.07
N ALA A 119 -70.58 -31.77 21.25
CA ALA A 119 -69.96 -31.62 19.94
C ALA A 119 -68.58 -30.98 20.13
N GLU A 120 -67.53 -31.52 19.49
CA GLU A 120 -66.14 -31.11 19.75
C GLU A 120 -65.82 -29.68 19.30
N GLY A 121 -66.56 -29.18 18.31
CA GLY A 121 -66.36 -27.87 17.72
C GLY A 121 -65.11 -27.80 16.84
N ASN A 122 -65.01 -26.76 16.02
CA ASN A 122 -64.05 -26.74 14.91
C ASN A 122 -62.57 -26.55 15.31
N THR A 123 -62.31 -25.99 16.50
CA THR A 123 -60.96 -25.67 17.01
C THR A 123 -60.99 -25.47 18.52
N GLY A 124 -59.88 -25.75 19.20
CA GLY A 124 -59.69 -25.39 20.61
C GLY A 124 -60.22 -26.47 21.55
N THR A 125 -60.60 -26.11 22.78
CA THR A 125 -61.13 -27.08 23.74
C THR A 125 -62.47 -26.64 24.32
N LEU A 126 -63.47 -27.52 24.29
CA LEU A 126 -64.75 -27.37 24.98
C LEU A 126 -64.77 -28.22 26.26
N LEU A 127 -65.41 -27.75 27.33
CA LEU A 127 -65.42 -28.48 28.60
C LEU A 127 -66.70 -29.32 28.74
N ALA A 128 -66.55 -30.65 28.72
CA ALA A 128 -67.59 -31.59 29.12
C ALA A 128 -67.69 -31.63 30.65
N GLY A 129 -68.79 -31.12 31.21
CA GLY A 129 -69.00 -31.02 32.67
C GLY A 129 -69.77 -32.20 33.25
N PHE A 130 -69.08 -33.10 33.96
CA PHE A 130 -69.66 -34.23 34.70
C PHE A 130 -70.01 -33.80 36.13
N GLU A 131 -71.29 -33.77 36.48
CA GLU A 131 -71.77 -33.50 37.83
C GLU A 131 -71.60 -34.72 38.73
N VAL A 132 -70.93 -34.53 39.87
CA VAL A 132 -70.81 -35.50 40.97
C VAL A 132 -71.66 -35.05 42.15
N LYS A 133 -72.52 -35.94 42.66
CA LYS A 133 -73.55 -35.62 43.65
C LYS A 133 -73.51 -36.51 44.89
N LEU A 134 -73.73 -35.93 46.07
CA LEU A 134 -73.97 -36.61 47.34
C LEU A 134 -75.47 -36.86 47.55
N SER A 135 -75.83 -38.02 48.11
CA SER A 135 -77.20 -38.40 48.45
C SER A 135 -77.81 -37.54 49.56
N GLN A 136 -76.98 -37.00 50.45
CA GLN A 136 -77.36 -36.07 51.50
C GLN A 136 -76.16 -35.22 51.94
N ALA A 137 -76.41 -34.08 52.57
CA ALA A 137 -75.37 -33.21 53.10
C ALA A 137 -74.59 -33.88 54.24
N SER A 138 -73.26 -33.75 54.22
CA SER A 138 -72.38 -34.19 55.31
C SER A 138 -72.08 -33.04 56.27
N LEU A 139 -71.94 -33.34 57.57
CA LEU A 139 -71.40 -32.39 58.56
C LEU A 139 -69.86 -32.33 58.53
N GLU A 140 -69.23 -33.27 57.82
CA GLU A 140 -67.79 -33.35 57.66
C GLU A 140 -67.41 -33.30 56.17
N THR A 141 -66.22 -32.78 55.87
CA THR A 141 -65.70 -32.74 54.50
C THR A 141 -65.64 -34.14 53.89
N VAL A 142 -66.28 -34.31 52.73
CA VAL A 142 -66.23 -35.54 51.93
C VAL A 142 -65.27 -35.34 50.77
N THR A 143 -64.39 -36.30 50.52
CA THR A 143 -63.50 -36.29 49.35
C THR A 143 -63.69 -37.53 48.50
N VAL A 144 -63.54 -37.40 47.18
CA VAL A 144 -63.50 -38.54 46.25
C VAL A 144 -62.52 -38.24 45.12
N GLU A 145 -61.78 -39.24 44.69
CA GLU A 145 -60.87 -39.16 43.55
C GLU A 145 -61.61 -39.48 42.24
N TYR A 146 -61.17 -38.88 41.13
CA TYR A 146 -61.67 -39.20 39.81
C TYR A 146 -60.52 -39.33 38.80
N GLY A 147 -60.76 -40.10 37.74
CA GLY A 147 -59.85 -40.20 36.59
C GLY A 147 -60.61 -40.55 35.31
N THR A 148 -60.10 -40.09 34.17
CA THR A 148 -60.65 -40.41 32.84
C THR A 148 -60.03 -41.66 32.24
N SER A 149 -60.73 -42.30 31.31
CA SER A 149 -60.22 -43.42 30.51
C SER A 149 -60.82 -43.43 29.10
N ASN A 150 -60.00 -43.76 28.11
CA ASN A 150 -60.38 -43.79 26.69
C ASN A 150 -61.52 -44.79 26.44
N GLY A 151 -62.41 -44.45 25.51
CA GLY A 151 -63.36 -45.37 24.87
C GLY A 151 -62.97 -45.53 23.40
N THR A 152 -63.81 -45.04 22.48
CA THR A 152 -63.39 -44.80 21.09
C THR A 152 -62.59 -43.52 20.94
N ALA A 153 -62.79 -42.55 21.83
CA ALA A 153 -61.98 -41.34 21.90
C ALA A 153 -60.63 -41.62 22.57
N VAL A 154 -59.58 -41.02 22.06
CA VAL A 154 -58.20 -41.14 22.48
C VAL A 154 -57.73 -39.87 23.19
N ALA A 155 -57.35 -40.02 24.47
CA ALA A 155 -56.74 -38.92 25.20
C ALA A 155 -55.49 -38.36 24.49
N GLY A 156 -55.47 -37.05 24.32
CA GLY A 156 -54.45 -36.29 23.60
C GLY A 156 -54.92 -35.84 22.21
N SER A 157 -55.71 -36.66 21.52
CA SER A 157 -56.33 -36.30 20.23
C SER A 157 -57.67 -35.63 20.50
N ASP A 158 -58.61 -36.34 21.10
CA ASP A 158 -60.03 -35.95 21.07
C ASP A 158 -60.46 -35.36 22.43
N TYR A 159 -59.70 -35.67 23.49
CA TYR A 159 -59.88 -35.03 24.80
C TYR A 159 -58.59 -35.01 25.62
N THR A 160 -58.51 -34.17 26.65
CA THR A 160 -57.39 -34.15 27.60
C THR A 160 -57.70 -35.03 28.81
N ALA A 161 -56.84 -36.02 29.09
CA ALA A 161 -56.99 -36.88 30.26
C ALA A 161 -56.87 -36.07 31.57
N THR A 162 -57.93 -36.08 32.35
CA THR A 162 -57.99 -35.42 33.67
C THR A 162 -58.14 -36.45 34.78
N SER A 163 -57.47 -36.21 35.90
CA SER A 163 -57.66 -36.91 37.17
C SER A 163 -57.45 -35.95 38.34
N GLY A 164 -58.10 -36.19 39.48
CA GLY A 164 -57.89 -35.38 40.67
C GLY A 164 -58.76 -35.80 41.84
N THR A 165 -58.76 -35.00 42.90
CA THR A 165 -59.63 -35.20 44.07
C THR A 165 -60.60 -34.05 44.18
N ILE A 166 -61.90 -34.32 44.24
CA ILE A 166 -62.93 -33.32 44.56
C ILE A 166 -63.25 -33.38 46.05
N SER A 167 -63.48 -32.22 46.66
CA SER A 167 -63.80 -32.07 48.08
C SER A 167 -65.10 -31.29 48.25
N PHE A 168 -66.07 -31.89 48.93
CA PHE A 168 -67.33 -31.27 49.32
C PHE A 168 -67.17 -30.69 50.72
N ALA A 169 -67.36 -29.38 50.86
CA ALA A 169 -67.40 -28.75 52.18
C ALA A 169 -68.64 -29.23 52.97
N PRO A 170 -68.65 -29.14 54.32
CA PRO A 170 -69.85 -29.45 55.09
C PRO A 170 -71.08 -28.70 54.55
N GLY A 171 -72.17 -29.44 54.30
CA GLY A 171 -73.39 -28.89 53.69
C GLY A 171 -73.45 -28.93 52.15
N GLU A 172 -72.33 -29.09 51.45
CA GLU A 172 -72.28 -29.13 49.98
C GLU A 172 -72.68 -30.51 49.45
N THR A 173 -73.43 -30.56 48.34
CA THR A 173 -73.96 -31.82 47.79
C THR A 173 -73.67 -32.03 46.31
N THR A 174 -73.14 -31.06 45.58
CA THR A 174 -72.79 -31.20 44.16
C THR A 174 -71.44 -30.55 43.83
N LYS A 175 -70.70 -31.16 42.91
CA LYS A 175 -69.47 -30.64 42.30
C LYS A 175 -69.46 -31.02 40.83
N THR A 176 -68.66 -30.33 40.01
CA THR A 176 -68.50 -30.67 38.59
C THR A 176 -67.03 -31.00 38.29
N ILE A 177 -66.82 -32.08 37.56
CA ILE A 177 -65.56 -32.43 36.92
C ILE A 177 -65.63 -31.92 35.48
N ALA A 178 -64.70 -31.05 35.08
CA ALA A 178 -64.63 -30.57 33.71
C ALA A 178 -63.55 -31.35 32.94
N ILE A 179 -63.96 -32.03 31.86
CA ILE A 179 -63.05 -32.72 30.93
C ILE A 179 -62.91 -31.88 29.66
N PRO A 180 -61.71 -31.40 29.31
CA PRO A 180 -61.49 -30.72 28.03
C PRO A 180 -61.60 -31.71 26.86
N VAL A 181 -62.54 -31.47 25.96
CA VAL A 181 -62.69 -32.11 24.64
C VAL A 181 -62.02 -31.21 23.62
N ASN A 182 -61.15 -31.77 22.79
CA ASN A 182 -60.39 -31.03 21.79
C ASN A 182 -61.19 -31.02 20.49
N GLY A 183 -61.36 -29.85 19.88
CA GLY A 183 -62.07 -29.71 18.62
C GLY A 183 -61.13 -29.58 17.43
N ASP A 184 -61.49 -30.20 16.31
CA ASP A 184 -60.78 -30.07 15.04
C ASP A 184 -61.73 -29.92 13.82
N LEU A 185 -61.23 -30.16 12.61
CA LEU A 185 -61.98 -29.98 11.35
C LEU A 185 -62.12 -31.31 10.58
N LEU A 186 -61.79 -32.42 11.20
CA LEU A 186 -61.67 -33.72 10.57
C LEU A 186 -63.02 -34.43 10.58
N ASP A 187 -63.62 -34.61 9.40
CA ASP A 187 -64.84 -35.42 9.27
C ASP A 187 -64.59 -36.88 9.70
N GLU A 188 -65.11 -37.27 10.87
CA GLU A 188 -64.89 -38.56 11.53
C GLU A 188 -66.15 -39.16 12.20
N PHE A 189 -66.03 -40.23 12.98
CA PHE A 189 -67.20 -40.86 13.61
C PHE A 189 -67.33 -40.40 15.07
N ASP A 190 -68.55 -40.25 15.59
CA ASP A 190 -68.76 -39.97 17.02
C ASP A 190 -67.98 -40.90 17.95
N GLU A 191 -67.39 -40.33 18.99
CA GLU A 191 -66.44 -41.00 19.88
C GLU A 191 -66.84 -40.98 21.36
N THR A 192 -66.20 -41.79 22.21
CA THR A 192 -66.58 -41.95 23.63
C THR A 192 -65.39 -42.00 24.60
N LEU A 193 -65.56 -41.46 25.82
CA LEU A 193 -64.63 -41.55 26.96
C LEU A 193 -65.39 -41.85 28.28
N THR A 194 -64.70 -42.21 29.36
CA THR A 194 -65.32 -42.44 30.68
C THR A 194 -64.65 -41.63 31.80
N VAL A 195 -65.41 -41.22 32.82
CA VAL A 195 -64.95 -40.62 34.08
C VAL A 195 -65.27 -41.57 35.24
N ASN A 196 -64.25 -42.02 35.97
CA ASN A 196 -64.37 -43.01 37.04
C ASN A 196 -64.11 -42.41 38.42
N LEU A 197 -64.97 -42.66 39.41
CA LEU A 197 -64.83 -42.23 40.81
C LEU A 197 -64.21 -43.33 41.69
N ALA A 198 -63.31 -42.96 42.59
CA ALA A 198 -62.62 -43.88 43.51
C ALA A 198 -62.27 -43.25 44.87
N ASN A 199 -61.91 -44.08 45.85
CA ASN A 199 -61.31 -43.67 47.12
C ASN A 199 -62.11 -42.60 47.92
N ALA A 200 -63.42 -42.79 48.05
CA ALA A 200 -64.27 -41.87 48.81
C ALA A 200 -63.95 -41.90 50.33
N SER A 201 -63.87 -40.72 50.94
CA SER A 201 -63.69 -40.54 52.39
C SER A 201 -64.94 -39.95 53.02
N LYS A 202 -65.41 -40.56 54.11
CA LYS A 202 -66.63 -40.16 54.85
C LYS A 202 -67.91 -40.18 54.00
N ALA A 203 -67.88 -40.89 52.89
CA ALA A 203 -69.00 -41.21 52.02
C ALA A 203 -68.76 -42.58 51.36
N THR A 204 -69.83 -43.18 50.83
CA THR A 204 -69.76 -44.36 49.94
C THR A 204 -69.87 -43.93 48.47
N ILE A 205 -69.50 -44.78 47.51
CA ILE A 205 -69.73 -44.54 46.07
C ILE A 205 -70.89 -45.44 45.63
N GLY A 206 -71.97 -44.84 45.13
CA GLY A 206 -73.16 -45.52 44.63
C GLY A 206 -73.15 -45.70 43.11
N ASP A 207 -72.68 -44.69 42.38
CA ASP A 207 -72.40 -44.78 40.94
C ASP A 207 -71.00 -44.26 40.66
N ALA A 208 -70.16 -45.12 40.07
CA ALA A 208 -68.74 -44.90 39.95
C ALA A 208 -68.31 -44.41 38.55
N GLN A 209 -69.19 -44.38 37.54
CA GLN A 209 -68.78 -44.09 36.17
C GLN A 209 -69.76 -43.20 35.43
N GLY A 210 -69.25 -42.16 34.76
CA GLY A 210 -69.99 -41.37 33.78
C GLY A 210 -69.35 -41.50 32.39
N ILE A 211 -70.16 -41.65 31.35
CA ILE A 211 -69.75 -41.79 29.94
C ILE A 211 -69.85 -40.43 29.24
N GLY A 212 -68.78 -40.01 28.56
CA GLY A 212 -68.75 -38.85 27.67
C GLY A 212 -68.83 -39.28 26.20
N THR A 213 -69.73 -38.70 25.41
CA THR A 213 -69.78 -38.87 23.94
C THR A 213 -69.35 -37.57 23.25
N ILE A 214 -68.35 -37.63 22.38
CA ILE A 214 -67.87 -36.56 21.52
C ILE A 214 -68.55 -36.74 20.15
N ILE A 215 -69.25 -35.71 19.68
CA ILE A 215 -70.05 -35.76 18.43
C ILE A 215 -69.28 -35.04 17.32
N ASP A 216 -69.04 -35.71 16.19
CA ASP A 216 -68.45 -35.11 14.98
C ASP A 216 -69.47 -34.15 14.35
N ASN A 217 -69.04 -32.91 14.13
CA ASN A 217 -69.86 -31.88 13.52
C ASN A 217 -69.21 -31.21 12.30
N ASP A 218 -68.20 -31.84 11.71
CA ASP A 218 -67.41 -31.29 10.62
C ASP A 218 -67.97 -31.60 9.22
N PRO A 219 -67.71 -30.72 8.22
CA PRO A 219 -68.22 -30.91 6.88
C PRO A 219 -67.47 -32.02 6.11
N ILE A 220 -68.22 -32.92 5.46
CA ILE A 220 -67.64 -33.90 4.52
C ILE A 220 -66.82 -33.20 3.40
N PRO A 221 -65.67 -33.75 2.98
CA PRO A 221 -64.82 -33.13 1.95
C PRO A 221 -65.43 -33.23 0.54
N SER A 222 -64.89 -32.46 -0.41
CA SER A 222 -65.27 -32.48 -1.83
C SER A 222 -64.10 -32.84 -2.75
N LEU A 223 -64.36 -33.55 -3.84
CA LEU A 223 -63.39 -34.02 -4.83
C LEU A 223 -63.36 -33.10 -6.06
N ALA A 224 -62.17 -32.85 -6.59
CA ALA A 224 -61.95 -32.17 -7.87
C ALA A 224 -60.83 -32.83 -8.67
N VAL A 225 -60.86 -32.72 -9.99
CA VAL A 225 -59.81 -33.21 -10.89
C VAL A 225 -59.31 -32.06 -11.77
N ASN A 226 -58.00 -31.92 -11.94
CA ASN A 226 -57.43 -30.82 -12.72
C ASN A 226 -57.39 -31.08 -14.23
N ASP A 227 -57.33 -29.99 -15.01
CA ASP A 227 -56.98 -30.04 -16.43
C ASP A 227 -55.48 -30.23 -16.64
N VAL A 228 -55.10 -30.84 -17.77
CA VAL A 228 -53.71 -31.10 -18.14
C VAL A 228 -53.44 -30.71 -19.59
N THR A 229 -52.22 -30.27 -19.90
CA THR A 229 -51.77 -30.05 -21.29
C THR A 229 -50.46 -30.79 -21.51
N ILE A 230 -50.34 -31.49 -22.62
CA ILE A 230 -49.18 -32.32 -22.94
C ILE A 230 -48.92 -32.31 -24.45
N SER A 231 -47.66 -32.29 -24.86
CA SER A 231 -47.31 -32.45 -26.28
C SER A 231 -47.34 -33.92 -26.68
N GLU A 232 -47.91 -34.21 -27.84
CA GLU A 232 -48.13 -35.56 -28.35
C GLU A 232 -46.80 -36.32 -28.52
N GLY A 233 -45.80 -35.65 -29.11
CA GLY A 233 -44.47 -36.19 -29.39
C GLY A 233 -44.42 -37.09 -30.61
N ASN A 234 -43.27 -37.11 -31.28
CA ASN A 234 -43.16 -37.67 -32.64
C ASN A 234 -43.30 -39.21 -32.76
N SER A 235 -43.30 -39.94 -31.64
CA SER A 235 -43.47 -41.41 -31.58
C SER A 235 -43.60 -41.92 -30.13
N GLY A 236 -44.20 -43.10 -29.95
CA GLY A 236 -44.26 -43.77 -28.64
C GLY A 236 -45.45 -43.32 -27.80
N SER A 237 -45.34 -43.43 -26.47
CA SER A 237 -46.42 -43.01 -25.57
C SER A 237 -45.92 -42.18 -24.40
N LYS A 238 -46.56 -41.03 -24.17
CA LYS A 238 -46.39 -40.16 -22.98
C LYS A 238 -47.62 -40.27 -22.10
N ASN A 239 -47.55 -39.89 -20.82
CA ASN A 239 -48.71 -39.98 -19.92
C ASN A 239 -49.24 -38.60 -19.55
N ALA A 240 -50.52 -38.34 -19.83
CA ALA A 240 -51.28 -37.26 -19.21
C ALA A 240 -51.66 -37.67 -17.78
N VAL A 241 -51.18 -36.93 -16.76
CA VAL A 241 -51.38 -37.29 -15.35
C VAL A 241 -52.34 -36.31 -14.69
N PHE A 242 -53.57 -36.75 -14.47
CA PHE A 242 -54.60 -36.02 -13.73
C PHE A 242 -54.42 -36.26 -12.24
N THR A 243 -54.58 -35.22 -11.43
CA THR A 243 -54.60 -35.26 -9.97
C THR A 243 -56.02 -35.04 -9.50
N VAL A 244 -56.56 -36.03 -8.78
CA VAL A 244 -57.85 -35.97 -8.10
C VAL A 244 -57.58 -35.61 -6.64
N SER A 245 -58.15 -34.49 -6.17
CA SER A 245 -57.87 -33.92 -4.85
C SER A 245 -59.12 -33.79 -4.00
N LEU A 246 -58.98 -34.00 -2.70
CA LEU A 246 -59.98 -33.67 -1.68
C LEU A 246 -59.78 -32.24 -1.16
N SER A 247 -60.87 -31.54 -0.85
CA SER A 247 -60.83 -30.18 -0.28
C SER A 247 -60.31 -30.14 1.15
N ALA A 248 -60.38 -31.26 1.88
CA ALA A 248 -59.84 -31.45 3.22
C ALA A 248 -59.55 -32.94 3.44
N ALA A 249 -58.71 -33.27 4.43
CA ALA A 249 -58.57 -34.64 4.89
C ALA A 249 -59.87 -35.10 5.57
N SER A 250 -60.17 -36.40 5.51
CA SER A 250 -61.26 -37.03 6.27
C SER A 250 -60.68 -38.16 7.13
N GLY A 251 -61.25 -38.36 8.32
CA GLY A 251 -61.00 -39.53 9.17
C GLY A 251 -61.67 -40.79 8.60
N LYS A 252 -62.57 -40.63 7.63
CA LYS A 252 -63.26 -41.71 6.91
C LYS A 252 -62.53 -42.06 5.61
N THR A 253 -62.66 -43.30 5.17
CA THR A 253 -62.17 -43.70 3.84
C THR A 253 -63.06 -43.11 2.75
N VAL A 254 -62.48 -42.40 1.78
CA VAL A 254 -63.19 -41.79 0.64
C VAL A 254 -62.92 -42.59 -0.63
N THR A 255 -63.95 -42.81 -1.45
CA THR A 255 -63.80 -43.47 -2.77
C THR A 255 -64.47 -42.68 -3.88
N VAL A 256 -63.94 -42.76 -5.11
CA VAL A 256 -64.54 -42.15 -6.32
C VAL A 256 -64.14 -42.92 -7.57
N ASN A 257 -65.05 -43.10 -8.52
CA ASN A 257 -64.78 -43.73 -9.81
C ASN A 257 -64.30 -42.69 -10.83
N PHE A 258 -63.44 -43.10 -11.76
CA PHE A 258 -63.03 -42.29 -12.91
C PHE A 258 -63.19 -43.07 -14.23
N ALA A 259 -63.48 -42.36 -15.32
CA ALA A 259 -63.44 -42.91 -16.67
C ALA A 259 -63.09 -41.84 -17.70
N THR A 260 -62.25 -42.17 -18.68
CA THR A 260 -61.92 -41.28 -19.80
C THR A 260 -63.05 -41.20 -20.83
N ALA A 261 -63.26 -40.05 -21.46
CA ALA A 261 -64.16 -39.86 -22.59
C ALA A 261 -63.52 -39.02 -23.70
N ASN A 262 -63.83 -39.35 -24.97
CA ASN A 262 -63.32 -38.63 -26.13
C ASN A 262 -63.80 -37.17 -26.13
N GLY A 263 -62.96 -36.26 -26.62
CA GLY A 263 -63.33 -34.89 -26.99
C GLY A 263 -63.14 -34.70 -28.49
N THR A 264 -62.19 -33.87 -28.91
CA THR A 264 -61.67 -33.93 -30.29
C THR A 264 -60.66 -35.06 -30.50
N ALA A 265 -59.95 -35.46 -29.46
CA ALA A 265 -59.09 -36.64 -29.44
C ALA A 265 -59.94 -37.93 -29.30
N THR A 266 -59.56 -38.96 -30.05
CA THR A 266 -60.19 -40.28 -30.16
C THR A 266 -59.35 -41.37 -29.48
N ALA A 267 -59.96 -42.11 -28.54
CA ALA A 267 -59.32 -43.26 -27.93
C ALA A 267 -58.90 -44.33 -28.95
N GLY A 268 -57.64 -44.78 -28.87
CA GLY A 268 -57.01 -45.74 -29.78
C GLY A 268 -56.26 -45.10 -30.96
N VAL A 269 -56.45 -43.79 -31.18
CA VAL A 269 -55.67 -42.99 -32.14
C VAL A 269 -54.75 -42.06 -31.35
N ASP A 270 -55.31 -41.19 -30.52
CA ASP A 270 -54.56 -40.09 -29.88
C ASP A 270 -54.25 -40.38 -28.40
N TYR A 271 -55.04 -41.25 -27.75
CA TYR A 271 -54.81 -41.69 -26.37
C TYR A 271 -55.38 -43.09 -26.09
N THR A 272 -54.97 -43.74 -25.00
CA THR A 272 -55.52 -45.02 -24.55
C THR A 272 -56.55 -44.83 -23.43
N ALA A 273 -57.79 -45.25 -23.66
CA ALA A 273 -58.88 -45.12 -22.68
C ALA A 273 -58.58 -45.84 -21.35
N ARG A 274 -58.98 -45.23 -20.23
CA ARG A 274 -58.84 -45.77 -18.86
C ARG A 274 -60.09 -45.54 -18.01
N SER A 275 -60.35 -46.46 -17.08
CA SER A 275 -61.35 -46.32 -16.02
C SER A 275 -60.93 -47.07 -14.76
N GLY A 276 -61.48 -46.72 -13.60
CA GLY A 276 -61.19 -47.36 -12.33
C GLY A 276 -61.82 -46.65 -11.13
N THR A 277 -61.42 -47.07 -9.91
CA THR A 277 -61.83 -46.46 -8.64
C THR A 277 -60.60 -45.98 -7.89
N LEU A 278 -60.62 -44.75 -7.40
CA LEU A 278 -59.64 -44.20 -6.47
C LEU A 278 -60.14 -44.38 -5.05
N THR A 279 -59.27 -44.84 -4.15
CA THR A 279 -59.52 -44.96 -2.72
C THR A 279 -58.53 -44.09 -1.98
N PHE A 280 -59.04 -43.14 -1.19
CA PHE A 280 -58.28 -42.29 -0.27
C PHE A 280 -58.45 -42.89 1.12
N ASN A 281 -57.35 -43.40 1.67
CA ASN A 281 -57.32 -43.82 3.07
C ASN A 281 -57.45 -42.58 3.97
N PRO A 282 -57.89 -42.72 5.23
CA PRO A 282 -57.97 -41.60 6.17
C PRO A 282 -56.70 -40.74 6.16
N GLY A 283 -56.87 -39.43 6.05
CA GLY A 283 -55.77 -38.46 5.94
C GLY A 283 -55.19 -38.23 4.53
N GLU A 284 -55.47 -39.07 3.52
CA GLU A 284 -55.00 -38.83 2.15
C GLU A 284 -55.84 -37.76 1.44
N THR A 285 -55.20 -36.79 0.78
CA THR A 285 -55.90 -35.66 0.12
C THR A 285 -55.74 -35.63 -1.40
N SER A 286 -54.90 -36.47 -2.00
CA SER A 286 -54.76 -36.54 -3.47
C SER A 286 -54.41 -37.95 -3.96
N LYS A 287 -54.88 -38.28 -5.17
CA LYS A 287 -54.50 -39.47 -5.96
C LYS A 287 -54.38 -39.06 -7.42
N THR A 288 -53.67 -39.86 -8.22
CA THR A 288 -53.48 -39.55 -9.64
C THR A 288 -54.10 -40.60 -10.57
N VAL A 289 -54.54 -40.15 -11.75
CA VAL A 289 -54.96 -40.96 -12.88
C VAL A 289 -54.02 -40.65 -14.04
N SER A 290 -53.24 -41.64 -14.45
CA SER A 290 -52.34 -41.53 -15.60
C SER A 290 -53.03 -42.07 -16.85
N VAL A 291 -53.04 -41.34 -17.95
CA VAL A 291 -53.64 -41.74 -19.24
C VAL A 291 -52.57 -41.68 -20.33
N PRO A 292 -52.24 -42.79 -21.00
CA PRO A 292 -51.26 -42.79 -22.08
C PRO A 292 -51.78 -42.06 -23.34
N ILE A 293 -50.97 -41.14 -23.87
CA ILE A 293 -51.08 -40.41 -25.14
C ILE A 293 -50.26 -41.15 -26.18
N ILE A 294 -50.73 -41.23 -27.41
CA ILE A 294 -50.04 -41.88 -28.53
C ILE A 294 -49.42 -40.77 -29.38
N GLY A 295 -48.13 -40.90 -29.70
CA GLY A 295 -47.40 -39.92 -30.50
C GLY A 295 -47.24 -40.31 -31.95
N ASP A 296 -47.50 -39.39 -32.89
CA ASP A 296 -47.20 -39.55 -34.31
C ASP A 296 -46.50 -38.33 -34.95
N THR A 297 -46.46 -38.24 -36.29
CA THR A 297 -45.76 -37.17 -37.04
C THR A 297 -46.69 -36.40 -37.99
N VAL A 298 -48.00 -36.52 -37.80
CA VAL A 298 -49.03 -35.93 -38.64
C VAL A 298 -49.33 -34.53 -38.12
N VAL A 299 -49.13 -33.52 -38.96
CA VAL A 299 -49.44 -32.14 -38.59
C VAL A 299 -50.97 -31.97 -38.49
N GLU A 300 -51.46 -31.95 -37.25
CA GLU A 300 -52.87 -31.70 -36.93
C GLU A 300 -53.08 -30.55 -35.93
N GLY A 301 -54.33 -30.28 -35.55
CA GLY A 301 -54.65 -29.25 -34.56
C GLY A 301 -54.46 -29.75 -33.13
N ASN A 302 -54.49 -28.86 -32.13
CA ASN A 302 -54.55 -29.32 -30.74
C ASN A 302 -55.88 -30.06 -30.49
N GLU A 303 -55.80 -31.19 -29.79
CA GLU A 303 -56.94 -32.06 -29.52
C GLU A 303 -57.25 -32.22 -28.03
N THR A 304 -58.45 -32.65 -27.65
CA THR A 304 -58.85 -32.82 -26.24
C THR A 304 -59.56 -34.13 -25.93
N PHE A 305 -59.36 -34.66 -24.73
CA PHE A 305 -60.18 -35.72 -24.12
C PHE A 305 -60.39 -35.41 -22.62
N SER A 306 -61.29 -36.10 -21.93
CA SER A 306 -61.56 -35.83 -20.51
C SER A 306 -61.49 -37.06 -19.60
N VAL A 307 -61.25 -36.84 -18.32
CA VAL A 307 -61.42 -37.81 -17.21
C VAL A 307 -62.60 -37.36 -16.36
N ASN A 308 -63.64 -38.20 -16.27
CA ASN A 308 -64.88 -37.89 -15.55
C ASN A 308 -64.94 -38.64 -14.22
N LEU A 309 -65.24 -37.93 -13.14
CA LEU A 309 -65.44 -38.48 -11.80
C LEU A 309 -66.92 -38.84 -11.55
N SER A 310 -67.16 -39.95 -10.85
CA SER A 310 -68.52 -40.36 -10.48
C SER A 310 -68.56 -41.25 -9.23
N GLY A 311 -69.73 -41.36 -8.59
CA GLY A 311 -69.98 -42.33 -7.52
C GLY A 311 -69.12 -42.13 -6.27
N ALA A 312 -68.95 -40.89 -5.81
CA ALA A 312 -68.20 -40.60 -4.60
C ALA A 312 -68.90 -41.12 -3.33
N SER A 313 -68.12 -41.61 -2.36
CA SER A 313 -68.58 -42.04 -1.03
C SER A 313 -67.76 -41.34 0.05
N ASN A 314 -68.42 -40.86 1.12
CA ASN A 314 -67.85 -40.02 2.18
C ASN A 314 -67.23 -38.69 1.69
N ALA A 315 -67.58 -38.28 0.46
CA ALA A 315 -67.21 -36.99 -0.11
C ALA A 315 -68.26 -36.58 -1.15
N THR A 316 -68.28 -35.30 -1.47
CA THR A 316 -69.00 -34.75 -2.65
C THR A 316 -68.05 -34.62 -3.84
N ILE A 317 -68.56 -34.37 -5.05
CA ILE A 317 -67.73 -34.05 -6.22
C ILE A 317 -68.01 -32.60 -6.60
N ALA A 318 -67.01 -31.73 -6.45
CA ALA A 318 -67.08 -30.31 -6.80
C ALA A 318 -66.74 -30.08 -8.27
N ASP A 319 -65.72 -30.78 -8.78
CA ASP A 319 -65.38 -30.78 -10.20
C ASP A 319 -65.44 -32.20 -10.75
N THR A 320 -66.40 -32.41 -11.66
CA THR A 320 -66.70 -33.72 -12.23
C THR A 320 -65.79 -34.09 -13.40
N GLN A 321 -65.03 -33.16 -13.98
CA GLN A 321 -64.32 -33.39 -15.23
C GLN A 321 -62.99 -32.66 -15.30
N GLY A 322 -61.91 -33.42 -15.54
CA GLY A 322 -60.61 -32.86 -15.93
C GLY A 322 -60.40 -33.04 -17.42
N VAL A 323 -60.02 -32.00 -18.14
CA VAL A 323 -59.78 -31.99 -19.58
C VAL A 323 -58.27 -32.06 -19.86
N ALA A 324 -57.86 -33.01 -20.70
CA ALA A 324 -56.53 -33.03 -21.30
C ALA A 324 -56.56 -32.32 -22.66
N THR A 325 -55.57 -31.45 -22.90
CA THR A 325 -55.24 -30.92 -24.23
C THR A 325 -53.94 -31.55 -24.72
N ILE A 326 -54.01 -32.25 -25.85
CA ILE A 326 -52.86 -32.78 -26.59
C ILE A 326 -52.43 -31.67 -27.58
N SER A 327 -51.24 -31.11 -27.40
CA SER A 327 -50.72 -30.05 -28.28
C SER A 327 -49.88 -30.64 -29.40
N ASN A 328 -50.19 -30.29 -30.64
CA ASN A 328 -49.40 -30.67 -31.81
C ASN A 328 -47.99 -30.05 -31.72
N ASP A 329 -46.95 -30.89 -31.70
CA ASP A 329 -45.54 -30.50 -31.75
C ASP A 329 -44.85 -30.77 -33.10
N ASP A 330 -45.61 -31.19 -34.13
CA ASP A 330 -45.11 -31.34 -35.48
C ASP A 330 -45.12 -30.03 -36.27
N VAL A 331 -43.95 -29.68 -36.82
CA VAL A 331 -43.72 -28.41 -37.52
C VAL A 331 -43.75 -28.57 -39.04
N SER A 332 -44.52 -27.72 -39.72
CA SER A 332 -44.34 -27.43 -41.14
C SER A 332 -43.39 -26.23 -41.31
N GLY A 333 -42.09 -26.46 -41.56
CA GLY A 333 -41.11 -25.38 -41.82
C GLY A 333 -39.90 -25.80 -42.66
N LEU A 334 -39.40 -24.90 -43.52
CA LEU A 334 -38.12 -25.05 -44.23
C LEU A 334 -36.95 -25.01 -43.19
N PRO A 335 -35.84 -25.72 -43.41
CA PRO A 335 -34.70 -25.68 -42.49
C PRO A 335 -34.05 -24.29 -42.43
N LEU A 336 -33.44 -23.96 -41.29
CA LEU A 336 -32.76 -22.68 -41.05
C LEU A 336 -31.28 -22.76 -41.40
N LEU A 337 -30.74 -21.77 -42.11
CA LEU A 337 -29.31 -21.62 -42.41
C LEU A 337 -28.63 -20.71 -41.38
N SER A 338 -27.46 -21.13 -40.89
CA SER A 338 -26.56 -20.31 -40.07
C SER A 338 -25.11 -20.50 -40.49
N ILE A 339 -24.24 -19.56 -40.13
CA ILE A 339 -22.79 -19.60 -40.39
C ILE A 339 -22.08 -19.27 -39.07
N ASN A 340 -20.96 -19.94 -38.76
CA ASN A 340 -20.25 -19.68 -37.51
C ASN A 340 -19.22 -18.55 -37.62
N ASP A 341 -18.87 -17.96 -36.48
CA ASP A 341 -17.69 -17.11 -36.34
C ASP A 341 -16.42 -17.96 -36.16
N VAL A 342 -15.28 -17.40 -36.55
CA VAL A 342 -13.97 -18.06 -36.54
C VAL A 342 -12.88 -17.09 -36.11
N THR A 343 -11.76 -17.63 -35.64
CA THR A 343 -10.57 -16.83 -35.33
C THR A 343 -9.36 -17.49 -35.98
N VAL A 344 -8.49 -16.68 -36.57
CA VAL A 344 -7.31 -17.14 -37.29
C VAL A 344 -6.17 -16.17 -37.04
N THR A 345 -4.96 -16.70 -36.92
CA THR A 345 -3.73 -15.90 -36.85
C THR A 345 -3.24 -15.64 -38.28
N GLU A 346 -2.86 -14.41 -38.60
CA GLU A 346 -2.47 -14.04 -39.97
C GLU A 346 -1.15 -14.68 -40.41
N GLY A 347 -0.19 -14.79 -39.49
CA GLY A 347 1.14 -15.36 -39.73
C GLY A 347 2.06 -14.43 -40.51
N ASP A 348 3.37 -14.71 -40.47
CA ASP A 348 4.38 -13.72 -40.86
C ASP A 348 4.52 -13.48 -42.39
N SER A 349 3.89 -14.32 -43.23
CA SER A 349 3.91 -14.19 -44.70
C SER A 349 2.95 -15.15 -45.40
N GLY A 350 2.57 -14.83 -46.64
CA GLY A 350 1.79 -15.70 -47.51
C GLY A 350 0.29 -15.64 -47.20
N SER A 351 -0.45 -16.74 -47.42
CA SER A 351 -1.88 -16.77 -47.13
C SER A 351 -2.31 -18.02 -46.38
N SER A 352 -3.06 -17.84 -45.30
CA SER A 352 -3.66 -18.90 -44.49
C SER A 352 -5.17 -18.96 -44.70
N ASN A 353 -5.71 -20.15 -44.94
CA ASN A 353 -7.14 -20.31 -45.17
C ASN A 353 -7.91 -20.41 -43.86
N VAL A 354 -8.81 -19.47 -43.61
CA VAL A 354 -9.84 -19.58 -42.57
C VAL A 354 -11.09 -20.24 -43.13
N THR A 355 -11.69 -21.17 -42.39
CA THR A 355 -12.82 -21.98 -42.86
C THR A 355 -14.08 -21.70 -42.03
N PHE A 356 -15.08 -21.11 -42.67
CA PHE A 356 -16.42 -20.97 -42.11
C PHE A 356 -17.25 -22.22 -42.44
N THR A 357 -18.09 -22.64 -41.50
CA THR A 357 -19.06 -23.73 -41.64
C THR A 357 -20.46 -23.14 -41.68
N VAL A 358 -21.17 -23.40 -42.78
CA VAL A 358 -22.58 -23.06 -42.96
C VAL A 358 -23.43 -24.29 -42.69
N SER A 359 -24.39 -24.19 -41.77
CA SER A 359 -25.18 -25.30 -41.25
C SER A 359 -26.68 -25.14 -41.49
N LEU A 360 -27.39 -26.25 -41.70
CA LEU A 360 -28.85 -26.34 -41.70
C LEU A 360 -29.35 -26.88 -40.36
N SER A 361 -30.43 -26.30 -39.82
CA SER A 361 -31.06 -26.75 -38.57
C SER A 361 -31.67 -28.16 -38.65
N ALA A 362 -31.98 -28.61 -39.86
CA ALA A 362 -32.46 -29.95 -40.16
C ALA A 362 -32.12 -30.31 -41.62
N ALA A 363 -32.02 -31.61 -41.92
CA ALA A 363 -31.85 -32.06 -43.30
C ALA A 363 -33.09 -31.70 -44.14
N SER A 364 -32.88 -31.14 -45.33
CA SER A 364 -33.94 -30.91 -46.31
C SER A 364 -34.13 -32.13 -47.21
N SER A 365 -35.37 -32.43 -47.59
CA SER A 365 -35.68 -33.37 -48.68
C SER A 365 -35.51 -32.74 -50.07
N GLN A 366 -35.36 -31.41 -50.14
CA GLN A 366 -35.14 -30.64 -51.35
C GLN A 366 -33.70 -30.09 -51.37
N THR A 367 -33.18 -29.80 -52.56
CA THR A 367 -31.87 -29.12 -52.68
C THR A 367 -31.98 -27.71 -52.12
N VAL A 368 -31.06 -27.34 -51.24
CA VAL A 368 -30.95 -25.99 -50.66
C VAL A 368 -29.76 -25.28 -51.27
N THR A 369 -29.94 -24.04 -51.74
CA THR A 369 -28.83 -23.19 -52.20
C THR A 369 -28.77 -21.90 -51.39
N VAL A 370 -27.57 -21.38 -51.14
CA VAL A 370 -27.36 -20.05 -50.54
C VAL A 370 -26.12 -19.39 -51.12
N ASN A 371 -26.21 -18.11 -51.45
CA ASN A 371 -25.06 -17.34 -51.93
C ASN A 371 -24.26 -16.82 -50.74
N PHE A 372 -22.95 -16.67 -50.91
CA PHE A 372 -22.08 -16.02 -49.94
C PHE A 372 -21.16 -15.00 -50.61
N ALA A 373 -20.81 -13.94 -49.89
CA ALA A 373 -19.77 -13.00 -50.29
C ALA A 373 -19.07 -12.43 -49.05
N THR A 374 -17.74 -12.33 -49.10
CA THR A 374 -16.96 -11.61 -48.09
C THR A 374 -17.21 -10.11 -48.16
N ALA A 375 -17.19 -9.43 -47.03
CA ALA A 375 -17.23 -7.97 -46.90
C ALA A 375 -16.25 -7.51 -45.82
N ASN A 376 -15.60 -6.37 -46.05
CA ASN A 376 -14.64 -5.78 -45.10
C ASN A 376 -15.32 -5.56 -43.74
N GLY A 377 -14.61 -5.88 -42.66
CA GLY A 377 -14.90 -5.40 -41.31
C GLY A 377 -13.91 -4.28 -40.98
N SER A 378 -13.04 -4.50 -39.98
CA SER A 378 -11.79 -3.74 -39.85
C SER A 378 -10.74 -4.17 -40.86
N ALA A 379 -10.73 -5.45 -41.26
CA ALA A 379 -9.85 -5.96 -42.31
C ALA A 379 -10.31 -5.51 -43.69
N ILE A 380 -9.37 -5.15 -44.55
CA ILE A 380 -9.53 -4.68 -45.92
C ILE A 380 -9.09 -5.77 -46.90
N ALA A 381 -9.94 -6.01 -47.91
CA ALA A 381 -9.58 -6.93 -48.98
C ALA A 381 -8.33 -6.46 -49.74
N ILE A 382 -7.46 -7.39 -50.14
CA ILE A 382 -6.16 -7.22 -50.81
C ILE A 382 -4.99 -7.03 -49.82
N SER A 383 -5.16 -6.30 -48.72
CA SER A 383 -4.12 -6.21 -47.66
C SER A 383 -4.21 -7.41 -46.73
N ASP A 384 -5.39 -7.68 -46.16
CA ASP A 384 -5.50 -8.55 -44.98
C ASP A 384 -6.22 -9.86 -45.33
N TYR A 385 -7.00 -9.86 -46.42
CA TYR A 385 -7.64 -11.07 -46.94
C TYR A 385 -7.96 -11.00 -48.44
N THR A 386 -8.17 -12.15 -49.08
CA THR A 386 -8.64 -12.23 -50.47
C THR A 386 -10.16 -12.34 -50.54
N ALA A 387 -10.81 -11.37 -51.19
CA ALA A 387 -12.27 -11.37 -51.35
C ALA A 387 -12.78 -12.62 -52.09
N THR A 388 -13.75 -13.30 -51.48
CA THR A 388 -14.31 -14.57 -51.99
C THR A 388 -15.84 -14.48 -52.03
N ASN A 389 -16.44 -14.99 -53.12
CA ASN A 389 -17.89 -15.10 -53.25
C ASN A 389 -18.27 -16.39 -54.01
N GLY A 390 -19.51 -16.85 -53.85
CA GLY A 390 -20.01 -18.03 -54.54
C GLY A 390 -21.39 -18.47 -54.08
N THR A 391 -21.78 -19.69 -54.44
CA THR A 391 -23.04 -20.32 -54.02
C THR A 391 -22.74 -21.69 -53.41
N LEU A 392 -23.21 -21.92 -52.19
CA LEU A 392 -23.24 -23.25 -51.57
C LEU A 392 -24.50 -23.99 -52.00
N THR A 393 -24.34 -25.27 -52.33
CA THR A 393 -25.44 -26.19 -52.66
C THR A 393 -25.41 -27.37 -51.70
N PHE A 394 -26.48 -27.56 -50.95
CA PHE A 394 -26.71 -28.72 -50.07
C PHE A 394 -27.62 -29.68 -50.82
N ASN A 395 -27.09 -30.86 -51.15
CA ASN A 395 -27.90 -31.95 -51.68
C ASN A 395 -28.88 -32.46 -50.61
N PRO A 396 -30.02 -33.08 -50.99
CA PRO A 396 -30.95 -33.64 -50.02
C PRO A 396 -30.23 -34.52 -48.98
N GLY A 397 -30.49 -34.28 -47.69
CA GLY A 397 -29.82 -34.97 -46.58
C GLY A 397 -28.54 -34.31 -46.06
N GLU A 398 -27.88 -33.40 -46.80
CA GLU A 398 -26.70 -32.68 -46.30
C GLU A 398 -27.10 -31.55 -45.34
N THR A 399 -26.36 -31.39 -44.24
CA THR A 399 -26.64 -30.37 -43.21
C THR A 399 -25.50 -29.37 -43.01
N SER A 400 -24.34 -29.54 -43.65
CA SER A 400 -23.20 -28.63 -43.50
C SER A 400 -22.37 -28.49 -44.79
N LYS A 401 -21.89 -27.28 -45.08
CA LYS A 401 -20.88 -26.98 -46.10
C LYS A 401 -19.89 -25.96 -45.56
N THR A 402 -18.72 -25.84 -46.19
CA THR A 402 -17.70 -24.88 -45.76
C THR A 402 -17.42 -23.81 -46.81
N ILE A 403 -17.00 -22.64 -46.35
CA ILE A 403 -16.47 -21.53 -47.14
C ILE A 403 -15.04 -21.31 -46.66
N SER A 404 -14.08 -21.25 -47.59
CA SER A 404 -12.71 -20.91 -47.27
C SER A 404 -12.40 -19.48 -47.72
N VAL A 405 -11.84 -18.68 -46.83
CA VAL A 405 -11.35 -17.32 -47.09
C VAL A 405 -9.86 -17.30 -46.82
N ALA A 406 -9.05 -16.82 -47.76
CA ALA A 406 -7.61 -16.69 -47.56
C ALA A 406 -7.30 -15.38 -46.84
N VAL A 407 -6.74 -15.47 -45.63
CA VAL A 407 -6.15 -14.37 -44.87
C VAL A 407 -4.71 -14.19 -45.30
N ILE A 408 -4.27 -12.96 -45.51
CA ILE A 408 -2.92 -12.62 -45.96
C ILE A 408 -2.11 -12.26 -44.71
N GLY A 409 -0.93 -12.86 -44.58
CA GLY A 409 -0.04 -12.60 -43.46
C GLY A 409 1.07 -11.62 -43.82
N ASP A 410 1.46 -10.77 -42.88
CA ASP A 410 2.62 -9.88 -43.00
C ASP A 410 3.42 -9.79 -41.69
N VAL A 411 4.23 -8.73 -41.50
CA VAL A 411 5.14 -8.58 -40.35
C VAL A 411 4.91 -7.27 -39.59
N LEU A 412 3.75 -6.64 -39.78
CA LEU A 412 3.40 -5.35 -39.21
C LEU A 412 2.63 -5.56 -37.89
N ASP A 413 3.12 -4.97 -36.80
CA ASP A 413 2.34 -4.90 -35.55
C ASP A 413 1.07 -4.07 -35.78
N GLU A 414 -0.08 -4.74 -35.69
CA GLU A 414 -1.41 -4.27 -36.06
C GLU A 414 -2.40 -4.47 -34.91
N ASN A 415 -3.67 -4.12 -35.13
CA ASN A 415 -4.73 -4.51 -34.20
C ASN A 415 -5.41 -5.75 -34.75
N ASN A 416 -5.99 -6.59 -33.90
CA ASN A 416 -6.84 -7.67 -34.39
C ASN A 416 -7.96 -7.11 -35.29
N GLU A 417 -8.10 -7.71 -36.46
CA GLU A 417 -9.00 -7.26 -37.49
C GLU A 417 -10.17 -8.23 -37.71
N THR A 418 -11.17 -7.81 -38.49
CA THR A 418 -12.34 -8.63 -38.77
C THR A 418 -12.71 -8.62 -40.24
N VAL A 419 -13.05 -9.78 -40.78
CA VAL A 419 -13.70 -9.94 -42.09
C VAL A 419 -15.04 -10.65 -41.93
N ARG A 420 -16.05 -10.20 -42.67
CA ARG A 420 -17.41 -10.75 -42.61
C ARG A 420 -17.70 -11.60 -43.83
N VAL A 421 -18.45 -12.69 -43.67
CA VAL A 421 -19.01 -13.51 -44.75
C VAL A 421 -20.52 -13.44 -44.67
N ASN A 422 -21.14 -12.81 -45.66
CA ASN A 422 -22.60 -12.59 -45.68
C ASN A 422 -23.30 -13.66 -46.53
N LEU A 423 -24.31 -14.30 -45.97
CA LEU A 423 -25.22 -15.20 -46.67
C LEU A 423 -26.39 -14.44 -47.29
N SER A 424 -26.82 -14.83 -48.49
CA SER A 424 -27.95 -14.22 -49.18
C SER A 424 -28.65 -15.19 -50.14
N ASN A 425 -29.85 -14.83 -50.61
CA ASN A 425 -30.58 -15.55 -51.66
C ASN A 425 -30.76 -17.07 -51.38
N ALA A 426 -31.13 -17.43 -50.15
CA ALA A 426 -31.40 -18.83 -49.82
C ALA A 426 -32.66 -19.35 -50.55
N THR A 427 -32.60 -20.59 -51.03
CA THR A 427 -33.75 -21.31 -51.60
C THR A 427 -34.03 -22.56 -50.78
N ASN A 428 -35.31 -22.90 -50.56
CA ASN A 428 -35.76 -24.05 -49.77
C ASN A 428 -35.21 -24.11 -48.33
N ALA A 429 -34.73 -22.98 -47.81
CA ALA A 429 -34.28 -22.75 -46.45
C ALA A 429 -34.45 -21.26 -46.12
N THR A 430 -34.54 -20.93 -44.84
CA THR A 430 -34.58 -19.54 -44.35
C THR A 430 -33.26 -19.21 -43.68
N ILE A 431 -32.65 -18.06 -43.98
CA ILE A 431 -31.41 -17.64 -43.31
C ILE A 431 -31.76 -17.14 -41.90
N ALA A 432 -31.31 -17.86 -40.88
CA ALA A 432 -31.47 -17.47 -39.47
C ALA A 432 -30.29 -16.64 -38.97
N ASP A 433 -29.08 -17.01 -39.39
CA ASP A 433 -27.88 -16.19 -39.21
C ASP A 433 -27.24 -15.93 -40.57
N SER A 434 -27.19 -14.64 -40.92
CA SER A 434 -26.75 -14.19 -42.23
C SER A 434 -25.29 -13.80 -42.29
N GLN A 435 -24.54 -13.84 -41.19
CA GLN A 435 -23.19 -13.30 -41.15
C GLN A 435 -22.26 -14.12 -40.26
N GLY A 436 -21.18 -14.64 -40.84
CA GLY A 436 -20.05 -15.17 -40.09
C GLY A 436 -18.96 -14.11 -40.02
N ILE A 437 -18.30 -13.97 -38.87
CA ILE A 437 -17.19 -13.05 -38.63
C ILE A 437 -15.92 -13.87 -38.40
N ALA A 438 -14.88 -13.62 -39.19
CA ALA A 438 -13.53 -14.06 -38.86
C ALA A 438 -12.80 -12.92 -38.16
N THR A 439 -12.27 -13.18 -36.97
CA THR A 439 -11.28 -12.33 -36.32
C THR A 439 -9.88 -12.78 -36.75
N ILE A 440 -9.14 -11.89 -37.40
CA ILE A 440 -7.73 -12.05 -37.75
C ILE A 440 -6.92 -11.52 -36.56
N THR A 441 -6.15 -12.37 -35.90
CA THR A 441 -5.32 -11.96 -34.75
C THR A 441 -3.90 -11.67 -35.20
N ASP A 442 -3.40 -10.52 -34.79
CA ASP A 442 -2.01 -10.12 -34.98
C ASP A 442 -1.08 -10.93 -34.07
N ASN A 443 0.02 -11.41 -34.65
CA ASN A 443 1.06 -12.17 -33.97
C ASN A 443 2.45 -11.57 -34.10
N ASP A 444 2.56 -10.36 -34.63
CA ASP A 444 3.81 -9.66 -34.81
C ASP A 444 4.30 -8.97 -33.55
N PRO A 445 5.63 -8.90 -33.33
CA PRO A 445 6.18 -8.28 -32.15
C PRO A 445 6.05 -6.75 -32.21
N THR A 446 5.48 -6.17 -31.16
CA THR A 446 5.45 -4.71 -30.98
C THR A 446 6.85 -4.09 -31.11
N PRO A 447 7.06 -3.08 -31.97
CA PRO A 447 8.39 -2.56 -32.26
C PRO A 447 8.96 -1.72 -31.10
N SER A 448 10.26 -1.43 -31.15
CA SER A 448 10.96 -0.64 -30.15
C SER A 448 11.67 0.58 -30.74
N PHE A 449 11.59 1.72 -30.05
CA PHE A 449 12.33 2.93 -30.36
C PHE A 449 13.78 2.84 -29.89
N ARG A 450 14.67 3.41 -30.70
CA ARG A 450 16.07 3.71 -30.36
C ARG A 450 16.46 5.06 -30.97
N ILE A 451 17.35 5.78 -30.30
CA ILE A 451 17.87 7.08 -30.74
C ILE A 451 19.39 6.96 -30.88
N ASN A 452 19.99 7.58 -31.90
CA ASN A 452 21.45 7.56 -32.05
C ASN A 452 22.12 8.72 -31.32
N ASP A 453 23.41 8.57 -31.04
CA ASP A 453 24.27 9.67 -30.65
C ASP A 453 24.66 10.53 -31.86
N VAL A 454 24.86 11.82 -31.62
CA VAL A 454 25.24 12.81 -32.63
C VAL A 454 26.50 13.52 -32.14
N THR A 455 27.45 13.73 -33.04
CA THR A 455 28.61 14.60 -32.78
C THR A 455 28.62 15.69 -33.84
N LEU A 456 28.70 16.95 -33.42
CA LEU A 456 28.86 18.07 -34.33
C LEU A 456 29.75 19.14 -33.71
N THR A 457 30.19 20.05 -34.57
CA THR A 457 30.96 21.23 -34.22
C THR A 457 30.04 22.45 -34.08
N GLU A 458 30.15 23.23 -33.00
CA GLU A 458 29.22 24.34 -32.70
C GLU A 458 29.29 25.49 -33.70
N GLY A 459 30.48 25.75 -34.23
CA GLY A 459 30.74 26.78 -35.23
C GLY A 459 30.75 28.19 -34.63
N ASN A 460 31.31 29.16 -35.36
CA ASN A 460 31.75 30.41 -34.73
C ASN A 460 30.65 31.43 -34.33
N THR A 461 29.43 31.28 -34.88
CA THR A 461 28.29 32.19 -34.62
C THR A 461 26.98 31.51 -34.99
N GLY A 462 25.88 31.93 -34.36
CA GLY A 462 24.53 31.53 -34.76
C GLY A 462 24.16 30.16 -34.18
N THR A 463 23.48 29.31 -34.95
CA THR A 463 23.15 27.96 -34.49
C THR A 463 23.37 26.91 -35.58
N THR A 464 23.84 25.73 -35.16
CA THR A 464 23.99 24.53 -36.00
C THR A 464 23.09 23.41 -35.44
N ASN A 465 22.34 22.72 -36.28
CA ASN A 465 21.38 21.72 -35.79
C ASN A 465 22.02 20.33 -35.59
N ALA A 466 22.10 19.88 -34.34
CA ALA A 466 22.30 18.48 -34.00
C ALA A 466 21.06 17.67 -34.40
N THR A 467 21.19 16.76 -35.37
CA THR A 467 20.05 15.99 -35.89
C THR A 467 20.10 14.54 -35.41
N PHE A 468 19.30 14.24 -34.39
CA PHE A 468 19.13 12.90 -33.84
C PHE A 468 18.10 12.15 -34.66
N THR A 469 18.37 10.90 -35.01
CA THR A 469 17.46 9.97 -35.69
C THR A 469 16.88 9.01 -34.66
N VAL A 470 15.58 9.09 -34.46
CA VAL A 470 14.80 8.09 -33.71
C VAL A 470 14.29 7.07 -34.70
N SER A 471 14.56 5.79 -34.45
CA SER A 471 14.18 4.68 -35.33
C SER A 471 13.42 3.58 -34.60
N LEU A 472 12.50 2.93 -35.30
CA LEU A 472 11.82 1.72 -34.85
C LEU A 472 12.62 0.47 -35.23
N SER A 473 12.47 -0.61 -34.47
CA SER A 473 13.06 -1.92 -34.77
C SER A 473 12.43 -2.60 -36.01
N ALA A 474 11.15 -2.32 -36.26
CA ALA A 474 10.38 -2.77 -37.42
C ALA A 474 9.31 -1.73 -37.75
N ALA A 475 8.71 -1.80 -38.94
CA ALA A 475 7.51 -1.03 -39.24
C ALA A 475 6.32 -1.56 -38.43
N SER A 476 5.39 -0.67 -38.07
CA SER A 476 4.10 -1.05 -37.46
C SER A 476 2.98 -0.61 -38.40
N GLY A 477 1.89 -1.38 -38.43
CA GLY A 477 0.64 -0.99 -39.09
C GLY A 477 -0.18 -0.02 -38.23
N ARG A 478 0.24 0.22 -36.98
CA ARG A 478 -0.34 1.21 -36.06
C ARG A 478 0.47 2.50 -36.05
N THR A 479 -0.21 3.61 -35.78
CA THR A 479 0.48 4.85 -35.43
C THR A 479 1.21 4.66 -34.10
N THR A 480 2.53 4.89 -34.08
CA THR A 480 3.34 4.85 -32.86
C THR A 480 3.83 6.25 -32.50
N SER A 481 4.09 6.51 -31.21
CA SER A 481 4.63 7.81 -30.79
C SER A 481 5.57 7.71 -29.61
N VAL A 482 6.47 8.69 -29.49
CA VAL A 482 7.38 8.81 -28.34
C VAL A 482 7.64 10.29 -28.03
N ASN A 483 7.64 10.64 -26.74
CA ASN A 483 8.01 11.97 -26.29
C ASN A 483 9.52 12.09 -26.19
N PHE A 484 10.06 13.28 -26.42
CA PHE A 484 11.47 13.57 -26.22
C PHE A 484 11.66 14.89 -25.47
N ALA A 485 12.74 14.99 -24.68
CA ALA A 485 13.19 16.22 -24.06
C ALA A 485 14.71 16.22 -23.91
N THR A 486 15.34 17.36 -24.18
CA THR A 486 16.76 17.56 -23.92
C THR A 486 17.04 17.71 -22.42
N ALA A 487 18.20 17.25 -21.95
CA ALA A 487 18.70 17.51 -20.60
C ALA A 487 20.20 17.84 -20.64
N ASN A 488 20.63 18.77 -19.78
CA ASN A 488 22.01 19.23 -19.68
C ASN A 488 22.97 18.10 -19.31
N GLY A 489 24.17 18.14 -19.89
CA GLY A 489 25.32 17.37 -19.45
C GLY A 489 26.40 18.35 -18.98
N SER A 490 27.56 18.36 -19.64
CA SER A 490 28.48 19.49 -19.51
C SER A 490 27.97 20.71 -20.28
N ALA A 491 27.27 20.48 -21.40
CA ALA A 491 26.56 21.53 -22.14
C ALA A 491 25.23 21.91 -21.45
N ILE A 492 24.94 23.20 -21.45
CA ILE A 492 23.84 23.93 -20.83
C ILE A 492 22.95 24.56 -21.90
N ALA A 493 21.64 24.34 -21.79
CA ALA A 493 20.63 24.72 -22.80
C ALA A 493 20.38 26.24 -23.03
N THR A 494 21.28 27.11 -22.58
CA THR A 494 21.20 28.56 -22.78
C THR A 494 22.47 29.15 -23.37
N SER A 495 23.61 28.51 -23.13
CA SER A 495 24.91 28.88 -23.70
C SER A 495 25.20 28.03 -24.93
N ASP A 496 25.04 26.71 -24.85
CA ASP A 496 25.68 25.80 -25.82
C ASP A 496 24.65 25.13 -26.74
N TYR A 497 23.39 25.02 -26.31
CA TYR A 497 22.29 24.54 -27.16
C TYR A 497 20.95 25.12 -26.74
N THR A 498 19.90 24.97 -27.52
CA THR A 498 18.53 25.38 -27.15
C THR A 498 17.72 24.18 -26.68
N ALA A 499 17.18 24.26 -25.45
CA ALA A 499 16.33 23.21 -24.90
C ALA A 499 15.15 22.90 -25.85
N THR A 500 15.01 21.62 -26.23
CA THR A 500 13.97 21.18 -27.16
C THR A 500 13.21 20.00 -26.56
N ASN A 501 11.89 20.03 -26.65
CA ASN A 501 11.01 18.93 -26.26
C ASN A 501 9.83 18.80 -27.23
N GLY A 502 9.20 17.63 -27.26
CA GLY A 502 8.04 17.38 -28.09
C GLY A 502 7.65 15.91 -28.16
N THR A 503 6.83 15.58 -29.16
CA THR A 503 6.38 14.21 -29.45
C THR A 503 6.66 13.90 -30.92
N LEU A 504 7.32 12.78 -31.19
CA LEU A 504 7.39 12.21 -32.52
C LEU A 504 6.22 11.24 -32.72
N THR A 505 5.49 11.38 -33.81
CA THR A 505 4.40 10.49 -34.21
C THR A 505 4.75 9.84 -35.55
N PHE A 506 4.91 8.51 -35.56
CA PHE A 506 5.19 7.71 -36.75
C PHE A 506 3.87 7.18 -37.29
N ASN A 507 3.54 7.53 -38.53
CA ASN A 507 2.42 6.96 -39.24
C ASN A 507 2.71 5.49 -39.59
N PRO A 508 1.69 4.65 -39.82
CA PRO A 508 1.88 3.27 -40.25
C PRO A 508 2.90 3.14 -41.39
N GLY A 509 3.82 2.18 -41.25
CA GLY A 509 4.93 1.95 -42.19
C GLY A 509 6.17 2.86 -42.02
N GLU A 510 6.11 3.96 -41.26
CA GLU A 510 7.28 4.81 -41.01
C GLU A 510 8.23 4.18 -39.98
N THR A 511 9.53 4.10 -40.27
CA THR A 511 10.52 3.47 -39.38
C THR A 511 11.56 4.43 -38.79
N SER A 512 11.59 5.69 -39.22
CA SER A 512 12.54 6.70 -38.70
C SER A 512 11.97 8.12 -38.77
N LYS A 513 12.25 8.92 -37.75
CA LYS A 513 12.06 10.39 -37.74
C LYS A 513 13.24 11.06 -37.06
N THR A 514 13.36 12.37 -37.24
CA THR A 514 14.47 13.14 -36.69
C THR A 514 14.02 14.17 -35.66
N ILE A 515 14.86 14.41 -34.66
CA ILE A 515 14.80 15.52 -33.72
C ILE A 515 15.96 16.45 -34.07
N SER A 516 15.68 17.74 -34.25
CA SER A 516 16.73 18.75 -34.43
C SER A 516 16.85 19.57 -33.16
N VAL A 517 18.04 19.60 -32.58
CA VAL A 517 18.39 20.46 -31.45
C VAL A 517 19.37 21.50 -31.95
N ALA A 518 19.06 22.79 -31.77
CA ALA A 518 19.95 23.87 -32.17
C ALA A 518 21.10 23.98 -31.17
N VAL A 519 22.32 23.72 -31.61
CA VAL A 519 23.56 24.03 -30.88
C VAL A 519 23.93 25.47 -31.20
N ILE A 520 24.27 26.23 -30.18
CA ILE A 520 24.61 27.65 -30.27
C ILE A 520 26.11 27.71 -30.55
N GLY A 521 26.48 28.49 -31.56
CA GLY A 521 27.87 28.69 -31.92
C GLY A 521 28.38 30.02 -31.38
N ASP A 522 29.58 30.03 -30.84
CA ASP A 522 30.30 31.22 -30.41
C ASP A 522 31.79 31.15 -30.77
N THR A 523 32.64 31.99 -30.17
CA THR A 523 34.07 32.03 -30.48
C THR A 523 34.94 31.75 -29.27
N LEU A 524 34.35 31.26 -28.19
CA LEU A 524 35.03 30.99 -26.94
C LEU A 524 35.69 29.61 -27.06
N PRO A 525 37.02 29.51 -26.84
CA PRO A 525 37.64 28.20 -26.76
C PRO A 525 37.10 27.48 -25.53
N GLU A 526 36.42 26.36 -25.75
CA GLU A 526 35.77 25.56 -24.72
C GLU A 526 36.24 24.11 -24.81
N ALA A 527 35.84 23.26 -23.87
CA ALA A 527 36.05 21.83 -24.05
C ALA A 527 34.91 21.24 -24.87
N ASN A 528 35.16 20.11 -25.53
CA ASN A 528 34.04 19.35 -26.10
C ASN A 528 33.01 19.02 -25.01
N GLU A 529 31.76 19.34 -25.28
CA GLU A 529 30.70 19.23 -24.31
C GLU A 529 29.65 18.20 -24.71
N THR A 530 28.76 17.85 -23.78
CA THR A 530 27.71 16.86 -24.00
C THR A 530 26.37 17.31 -23.44
N PHE A 531 25.30 17.02 -24.17
CA PHE A 531 23.92 17.04 -23.67
C PHE A 531 23.21 15.73 -24.07
N SER A 532 22.04 15.48 -23.49
CA SER A 532 21.25 14.27 -23.79
C SER A 532 19.88 14.61 -24.37
N VAL A 533 19.36 13.76 -25.26
CA VAL A 533 17.96 13.74 -25.70
C VAL A 533 17.32 12.47 -25.17
N ASN A 534 16.39 12.62 -24.24
CA ASN A 534 15.77 11.50 -23.53
C ASN A 534 14.38 11.19 -24.10
N LEU A 535 14.18 9.94 -24.49
CA LEU A 535 12.89 9.40 -24.95
C LEU A 535 12.03 8.95 -23.76
N SER A 536 10.72 9.21 -23.82
CA SER A 536 9.76 8.81 -22.78
C SER A 536 8.36 8.59 -23.32
N ASN A 537 7.50 7.95 -22.52
CA ASN A 537 6.07 7.77 -22.80
C ASN A 537 5.77 7.19 -24.20
N PRO A 538 6.33 6.02 -24.56
CA PRO A 538 6.06 5.42 -25.86
C PRO A 538 4.60 4.95 -25.95
N SER A 539 4.02 4.99 -27.15
CA SER A 539 2.69 4.46 -27.47
C SER A 539 2.77 3.52 -28.66
N ASN A 540 2.12 2.35 -28.55
CA ASN A 540 2.14 1.26 -29.55
C ASN A 540 3.57 0.80 -29.94
N ALA A 541 4.53 1.02 -29.04
CA ALA A 541 5.93 0.63 -29.17
C ALA A 541 6.57 0.59 -27.78
N THR A 542 7.75 -0.01 -27.68
CA THR A 542 8.60 0.03 -26.48
C THR A 542 9.81 0.95 -26.70
N ILE A 543 10.65 1.19 -25.69
CA ILE A 543 11.92 1.91 -25.86
C ILE A 543 13.06 0.95 -25.52
N ALA A 544 13.92 0.66 -26.51
CA ALA A 544 15.11 -0.17 -26.33
C ALA A 544 16.33 0.66 -25.94
N ASP A 545 16.44 1.86 -26.50
CA ASP A 545 17.44 2.86 -26.15
C ASP A 545 16.75 4.21 -25.94
N ASN A 546 16.82 4.71 -24.72
CA ASN A 546 16.08 5.88 -24.28
C ASN A 546 16.89 7.18 -24.30
N GLN A 547 18.17 7.14 -24.69
CA GLN A 547 19.03 8.32 -24.56
C GLN A 547 19.97 8.45 -25.76
N GLY A 548 19.84 9.56 -26.49
CA GLY A 548 20.82 9.97 -27.51
C GLY A 548 21.73 11.05 -26.94
N ILE A 549 23.04 10.86 -27.05
CA ILE A 549 24.06 11.81 -26.59
C ILE A 549 24.44 12.75 -27.73
N GLY A 550 24.30 14.06 -27.49
CA GLY A 550 24.82 15.11 -28.36
C GLY A 550 26.19 15.55 -27.86
N ASN A 551 27.25 15.19 -28.58
CA ASN A 551 28.60 15.69 -28.34
C ASN A 551 28.81 16.96 -29.19
N ILE A 552 29.04 18.08 -28.53
CA ILE A 552 29.44 19.35 -29.14
C ILE A 552 30.96 19.37 -29.11
N THR A 553 31.59 19.51 -30.28
CA THR A 553 33.04 19.64 -30.38
C THR A 553 33.40 21.09 -30.62
N ASP A 554 34.24 21.63 -29.75
CA ASP A 554 34.78 22.97 -29.94
C ASP A 554 35.79 22.97 -31.08
N ASN A 555 35.72 24.01 -31.91
CA ASN A 555 36.63 24.27 -33.01
C ASN A 555 37.26 25.66 -32.96
N ASP A 556 37.06 26.38 -31.87
CA ASP A 556 37.68 27.65 -31.64
C ASP A 556 39.11 27.45 -31.16
N MET A 557 39.98 28.31 -31.67
CA MET A 557 41.39 28.32 -31.31
C MET A 557 41.58 29.43 -30.29
N PRO A 558 42.32 29.19 -29.19
CA PRO A 558 42.69 30.26 -28.27
C PRO A 558 43.31 31.42 -29.05
N GLN A 559 42.83 32.64 -28.79
CA GLN A 559 43.43 33.82 -29.42
C GLN A 559 44.89 33.89 -28.99
N SER A 560 45.81 34.27 -29.89
CA SER A 560 47.21 34.45 -29.48
C SER A 560 47.30 35.60 -28.47
N GLY A 561 47.46 35.27 -27.18
CA GLY A 561 47.63 36.26 -26.11
C GLY A 561 48.95 37.01 -26.19
N ALA A 562 49.07 38.08 -25.40
CA ALA A 562 50.29 38.89 -25.30
C ALA A 562 51.45 38.13 -24.62
N PHE A 563 51.13 37.16 -23.76
CA PHE A 563 52.09 36.36 -23.01
C PHE A 563 51.83 34.86 -23.14
N ASN A 564 52.86 34.05 -22.84
CA ASN A 564 52.71 32.59 -22.76
C ASN A 564 52.09 32.18 -21.41
N TYR A 565 50.77 32.23 -21.31
CA TYR A 565 50.07 31.91 -20.05
C TYR A 565 50.24 30.44 -19.63
N GLY A 566 50.43 29.50 -20.57
CA GLY A 566 50.72 28.11 -20.24
C GLY A 566 52.06 27.91 -19.53
N GLU A 567 53.10 28.64 -19.94
CA GLU A 567 54.38 28.66 -19.23
C GLU A 567 54.26 29.35 -17.85
N ALA A 568 53.53 30.46 -17.78
CA ALA A 568 53.28 31.15 -16.51
C ALA A 568 52.53 30.23 -15.52
N LEU A 569 51.48 29.56 -15.96
CA LEU A 569 50.70 28.61 -15.16
C LEU A 569 51.58 27.47 -14.64
N GLN A 570 52.36 26.85 -15.52
CA GLN A 570 53.29 25.78 -15.18
C GLN A 570 54.28 26.21 -14.08
N LYS A 571 54.87 27.40 -14.22
CA LYS A 571 55.83 27.93 -13.24
C LYS A 571 55.14 28.31 -11.93
N SER A 572 53.95 28.92 -11.95
CA SER A 572 53.19 29.26 -10.73
C SER A 572 52.87 28.02 -9.89
N ILE A 573 52.58 26.88 -10.52
CA ILE A 573 52.37 25.62 -9.79
C ILE A 573 53.70 25.08 -9.23
N LEU A 574 54.80 25.19 -9.99
CA LEU A 574 56.13 24.78 -9.52
C LEU A 574 56.59 25.56 -8.27
N PHE A 575 56.17 26.82 -8.11
CA PHE A 575 56.43 27.58 -6.88
C PHE A 575 55.92 26.86 -5.64
N TYR A 576 54.73 26.24 -5.68
CA TYR A 576 54.22 25.49 -4.53
C TYR A 576 55.10 24.29 -4.19
N GLU A 577 55.62 23.56 -5.18
CA GLU A 577 56.62 22.50 -4.92
C GLU A 577 57.86 23.05 -4.20
N ALA A 578 58.28 24.26 -4.54
CA ALA A 578 59.40 24.96 -3.90
C ALA A 578 59.13 25.39 -2.46
N GLN A 579 57.86 25.44 -2.04
CA GLN A 579 57.44 25.77 -0.67
C GLN A 579 57.27 24.53 0.22
N ARG A 580 57.36 23.30 -0.29
CA ARG A 580 57.07 22.08 0.48
C ARG A 580 57.97 21.95 1.71
N SER A 581 57.40 21.53 2.83
CA SER A 581 58.09 21.12 4.06
C SER A 581 57.85 19.63 4.30
N GLY A 582 58.74 18.93 5.00
CA GLY A 582 58.62 17.50 5.31
C GLY A 582 59.46 16.61 4.41
N ASP A 583 59.05 15.34 4.30
CA ASP A 583 59.67 14.28 3.50
C ASP A 583 59.23 14.43 2.03
N LEU A 584 60.12 14.90 1.16
CA LEU A 584 59.79 15.23 -0.22
C LEU A 584 59.67 13.95 -1.08
N PRO A 585 58.73 13.91 -2.04
CA PRO A 585 58.54 12.71 -2.85
C PRO A 585 59.75 12.48 -3.77
N ALA A 586 60.01 11.22 -4.12
CA ALA A 586 61.05 10.87 -5.10
C ALA A 586 60.83 11.48 -6.50
N THR A 587 59.61 11.96 -6.78
CA THR A 587 59.22 12.68 -7.99
C THR A 587 59.44 14.20 -7.89
N ASN A 588 60.03 14.70 -6.81
CA ASN A 588 60.36 16.12 -6.64
C ASN A 588 61.14 16.65 -7.86
N ARG A 589 60.66 17.74 -8.45
CA ARG A 589 61.23 18.34 -9.67
C ARG A 589 62.32 19.37 -9.36
N LEU A 590 62.49 19.76 -8.10
CA LEU A 590 63.41 20.81 -7.68
C LEU A 590 64.65 20.20 -6.99
N PRO A 591 65.78 20.03 -7.70
CA PRO A 591 66.96 19.34 -7.14
C PRO A 591 67.64 20.09 -5.99
N TRP A 592 67.33 21.38 -5.81
CA TRP A 592 67.85 22.21 -4.73
C TRP A 592 66.96 22.22 -3.48
N ARG A 593 65.83 21.51 -3.49
CA ARG A 593 64.99 21.26 -2.32
C ARG A 593 65.16 19.82 -1.85
N GLY A 594 65.34 19.66 -0.54
CA GLY A 594 65.42 18.35 0.11
C GLY A 594 64.48 18.25 1.31
N ASP A 595 64.56 17.11 2.00
CA ASP A 595 63.78 16.86 3.21
C ASP A 595 64.09 17.89 4.29
N SER A 596 63.05 18.46 4.89
CA SER A 596 63.19 19.48 5.92
C SER A 596 62.13 19.33 7.00
N ALA A 597 62.42 19.83 8.21
CA ALA A 597 61.46 19.86 9.31
C ALA A 597 60.75 18.51 9.62
N LEU A 598 61.46 17.40 9.44
CA LEU A 598 60.92 16.03 9.63
C LEU A 598 60.41 15.74 11.05
N ASN A 599 60.82 16.54 12.03
CA ASN A 599 60.43 16.42 13.44
C ASN A 599 59.28 17.37 13.84
N ASP A 600 58.65 18.07 12.89
CA ASP A 600 57.50 18.93 13.18
C ASP A 600 56.40 18.12 13.91
N GLY A 601 55.96 18.63 15.07
CA GLY A 601 54.98 17.96 15.94
C GLY A 601 55.56 17.05 17.03
N ALA A 602 56.87 16.77 17.02
CA ALA A 602 57.49 15.90 18.02
C ALA A 602 57.36 16.45 19.45
N ASP A 603 57.35 17.78 19.62
CA ASP A 603 57.14 18.49 20.89
C ASP A 603 55.78 18.20 21.53
N VAL A 604 54.80 17.79 20.71
CA VAL A 604 53.43 17.46 21.13
C VAL A 604 53.07 16.00 20.82
N SER A 605 54.08 15.16 20.54
CA SER A 605 53.93 13.73 20.22
C SER A 605 52.99 13.47 19.03
N ARG A 606 53.10 14.29 17.98
CA ARG A 606 52.35 14.16 16.72
C ARG A 606 53.30 14.17 15.52
N ASN A 607 52.83 13.63 14.41
CA ASN A 607 53.48 13.85 13.12
C ASN A 607 52.78 15.02 12.42
N LEU A 608 53.42 16.19 12.48
CA LEU A 608 53.00 17.38 11.76
C LEU A 608 53.98 17.72 10.63
N SER A 609 54.80 16.78 10.15
CA SER A 609 55.60 16.96 8.94
C SER A 609 54.73 17.03 7.67
N GLY A 610 55.22 17.72 6.64
CA GLY A 610 54.43 18.03 5.44
C GLY A 610 53.99 19.49 5.40
N GLY A 611 53.09 19.80 4.48
CA GLY A 611 52.54 21.15 4.30
C GLY A 611 53.54 22.10 3.65
N TYR A 612 53.25 23.39 3.71
CA TYR A 612 54.01 24.42 3.04
C TYR A 612 54.63 25.42 4.01
N TYR A 613 55.85 25.86 3.72
CA TYR A 613 56.36 27.12 4.25
C TYR A 613 55.59 28.28 3.66
N ASP A 614 55.29 29.26 4.50
CA ASP A 614 54.32 30.31 4.19
C ASP A 614 54.82 31.30 3.13
N ALA A 615 56.02 31.85 3.34
CA ALA A 615 56.57 32.90 2.52
C ALA A 615 58.07 32.67 2.22
N GLY A 616 58.90 33.69 2.40
CA GLY A 616 60.36 33.57 2.44
C GLY A 616 60.93 32.86 3.66
N ASP A 617 60.10 32.54 4.65
CA ASP A 617 60.43 31.96 5.95
C ASP A 617 60.19 30.45 6.00
N HIS A 618 60.27 29.84 7.19
CA HIS A 618 59.97 28.41 7.36
C HIS A 618 58.88 28.14 8.41
N VAL A 619 58.12 29.14 8.81
CA VAL A 619 56.93 28.91 9.64
C VAL A 619 55.82 28.33 8.78
N LYS A 620 55.05 27.41 9.35
CA LYS A 620 53.85 26.85 8.72
C LYS A 620 52.62 27.52 9.31
N PHE A 621 52.21 28.65 8.74
CA PHE A 621 50.96 29.31 9.12
C PHE A 621 49.79 28.65 8.38
N SER A 622 48.94 27.92 9.11
CA SER A 622 47.88 27.12 8.48
C SER A 622 46.71 27.97 7.97
N PHE A 623 46.55 29.21 8.45
CA PHE A 623 45.46 30.09 8.00
C PHE A 623 45.67 30.57 6.55
N PRO A 624 46.79 31.23 6.18
CA PRO A 624 47.08 31.55 4.79
C PRO A 624 47.33 30.31 3.92
N MET A 625 47.86 29.21 4.47
CA MET A 625 48.00 27.96 3.73
C MET A 625 46.64 27.38 3.34
N ALA A 626 45.69 27.27 4.27
CA ALA A 626 44.34 26.80 3.98
C ALA A 626 43.67 27.72 2.96
N SER A 627 43.78 29.04 3.12
CA SER A 627 43.26 30.01 2.16
C SER A 627 43.84 29.81 0.77
N SER A 628 45.14 29.54 0.66
CA SER A 628 45.79 29.30 -0.63
C SER A 628 45.25 28.03 -1.28
N MET A 629 45.10 26.95 -0.51
CA MET A 629 44.55 25.69 -1.01
C MET A 629 43.09 25.83 -1.43
N THR A 630 42.28 26.64 -0.75
CA THR A 630 40.91 26.93 -1.18
C THR A 630 40.89 27.65 -2.53
N MET A 631 41.74 28.65 -2.72
CA MET A 631 41.81 29.41 -3.97
C MET A 631 42.38 28.59 -5.13
N LEU A 632 43.42 27.78 -4.90
CA LEU A 632 43.92 26.82 -5.90
C LEU A 632 42.84 25.80 -6.28
N SER A 633 42.10 25.30 -5.28
CA SER A 633 40.99 24.39 -5.53
C SER A 633 39.87 25.08 -6.32
N TRP A 634 39.57 26.34 -6.03
CA TRP A 634 38.59 27.11 -6.79
C TRP A 634 39.02 27.26 -8.25
N GLY A 635 40.27 27.68 -8.51
CA GLY A 635 40.79 27.75 -9.87
C GLY A 635 40.73 26.40 -10.60
N ALA A 636 41.04 25.29 -9.92
CA ALA A 636 40.96 23.94 -10.50
C ALA A 636 39.52 23.41 -10.67
N ILE A 637 38.54 24.00 -10.00
CA ILE A 637 37.11 23.73 -10.21
C ILE A 637 36.63 24.44 -11.46
N GLU A 638 36.88 25.75 -11.57
CA GLU A 638 36.36 26.56 -12.68
C GLU A 638 37.11 26.27 -13.99
N TYR A 639 38.44 26.12 -13.94
CA TYR A 639 39.30 26.03 -15.13
C TYR A 639 39.98 24.68 -15.28
N ARG A 640 39.29 23.59 -14.90
CA ARG A 640 39.87 22.23 -14.90
C ARG A 640 40.42 21.84 -16.27
N ASN A 641 39.70 22.18 -17.33
CA ASN A 641 40.07 21.86 -18.70
C ASN A 641 41.37 22.56 -19.09
N SER A 642 41.54 23.82 -18.70
CA SER A 642 42.76 24.60 -18.91
C SER A 642 43.97 23.92 -18.27
N TYR A 643 43.85 23.42 -17.03
CA TYR A 643 44.90 22.61 -16.40
C TYR A 643 45.14 21.28 -17.15
N GLN A 644 44.11 20.64 -17.67
CA GLN A 644 44.25 19.39 -18.41
C GLN A 644 44.96 19.59 -19.76
N GLN A 645 44.53 20.57 -20.54
CA GLN A 645 45.06 20.89 -21.86
C GLN A 645 46.50 21.40 -21.78
N SER A 646 46.82 22.21 -20.77
CA SER A 646 48.21 22.63 -20.50
C SER A 646 49.08 21.51 -19.90
N GLY A 647 48.52 20.32 -19.63
CA GLY A 647 49.23 19.23 -18.97
C GLY A 647 49.62 19.53 -17.52
N GLN A 648 49.02 20.55 -16.91
CA GLN A 648 49.28 20.98 -15.54
C GLN A 648 48.37 20.35 -14.48
N LEU A 649 47.30 19.65 -14.89
CA LEU A 649 46.33 19.02 -13.99
C LEU A 649 46.97 18.10 -12.93
N PRO A 650 47.92 17.20 -13.25
CA PRO A 650 48.55 16.38 -12.23
C PRO A 650 49.30 17.20 -11.17
N TYR A 651 49.94 18.31 -11.57
CA TYR A 651 50.75 19.12 -10.67
C TYR A 651 49.90 20.02 -9.77
N ILE A 652 48.81 20.60 -10.28
CA ILE A 652 47.88 21.37 -9.43
C ILE A 652 47.17 20.45 -8.43
N LEU A 653 46.79 19.23 -8.85
CA LEU A 653 46.24 18.22 -7.94
C LEU A 653 47.26 17.85 -6.86
N ASP A 654 48.51 17.59 -7.22
CA ASP A 654 49.57 17.29 -6.25
C ASP A 654 49.84 18.47 -5.29
N ALA A 655 49.81 19.70 -5.80
CA ALA A 655 49.96 20.91 -4.99
C ALA A 655 48.84 21.05 -3.96
N ILE A 656 47.57 20.90 -4.38
CA ILE A 656 46.42 20.94 -3.46
C ILE A 656 46.51 19.81 -2.45
N LYS A 657 46.78 18.58 -2.92
CA LYS A 657 46.84 17.38 -2.08
C LYS A 657 47.87 17.51 -0.96
N TRP A 658 49.05 18.04 -1.27
CA TRP A 658 50.11 18.22 -0.28
C TRP A 658 49.69 19.13 0.89
N GLY A 659 48.96 20.21 0.58
CA GLY A 659 48.40 21.10 1.59
C GLY A 659 47.28 20.44 2.38
N THR A 660 46.33 19.79 1.69
CA THR A 660 45.18 19.16 2.36
C THR A 660 45.58 17.94 3.18
N ASP A 661 46.58 17.16 2.78
CA ASP A 661 47.15 16.08 3.59
C ASP A 661 47.72 16.61 4.92
N TYR A 662 48.37 17.78 4.89
CA TYR A 662 48.84 18.43 6.10
C TYR A 662 47.68 18.94 6.97
N LEU A 663 46.66 19.57 6.39
CA LEU A 663 45.47 20.00 7.14
C LEU A 663 44.76 18.81 7.82
N LEU A 664 44.67 17.67 7.14
CA LEU A 664 44.13 16.42 7.70
C LEU A 664 45.01 15.89 8.84
N LYS A 665 46.34 15.87 8.70
CA LYS A 665 47.27 15.49 9.79
C LYS A 665 47.14 16.41 11.01
N SER A 666 46.89 17.69 10.77
CA SER A 666 46.72 18.71 11.81
C SER A 666 45.35 18.68 12.48
N HIS A 667 44.36 17.99 11.90
CA HIS A 667 42.99 17.90 12.40
C HIS A 667 42.76 16.63 13.22
N ILE A 668 42.58 16.80 14.54
CA ILE A 668 42.36 15.69 15.46
C ILE A 668 40.91 15.68 15.91
N THR A 669 40.26 14.53 15.78
CA THR A 669 38.85 14.33 16.11
C THR A 669 38.67 13.38 17.29
N ASP A 670 37.56 13.53 18.01
CA ASP A 670 37.07 12.59 19.02
C ASP A 670 35.56 12.32 18.79
N ALA A 671 34.93 11.56 19.69
CA ALA A 671 33.50 11.24 19.57
C ALA A 671 32.57 12.46 19.54
N ASN A 672 33.05 13.64 19.94
CA ASN A 672 32.31 14.91 19.94
C ASN A 672 32.79 15.87 18.82
N GLY A 673 33.41 15.33 17.75
CA GLY A 673 33.90 16.11 16.61
C GLY A 673 35.35 16.59 16.80
N THR A 674 35.69 17.74 16.21
CA THR A 674 37.05 18.31 16.31
C THR A 674 37.45 18.52 17.77
N LYS A 675 38.56 17.88 18.16
CA LYS A 675 39.19 17.98 19.47
C LYS A 675 40.28 19.04 19.47
N GLU A 676 41.14 19.00 18.46
CA GLU A 676 42.31 19.88 18.31
C GLU A 676 42.53 20.17 16.82
N PHE A 677 42.93 21.38 16.48
CA PHE A 677 43.43 21.70 15.15
C PHE A 677 44.75 22.48 15.24
N TRP A 678 45.84 21.89 14.74
CA TRP A 678 47.18 22.46 14.82
C TRP A 678 47.38 23.52 13.72
N GLY A 679 47.27 24.78 14.13
CA GLY A 679 47.26 25.94 13.22
C GLY A 679 48.64 26.49 12.87
N GLN A 680 49.68 26.17 13.65
CA GLN A 680 51.01 26.71 13.42
C GLN A 680 52.10 25.73 13.87
N VAL A 681 53.18 25.61 13.08
CA VAL A 681 54.42 24.94 13.48
C VAL A 681 55.62 25.83 13.15
N GLY A 682 56.48 26.05 14.15
CA GLY A 682 57.51 27.08 14.11
C GLY A 682 57.04 28.36 14.81
N GLN A 683 57.98 29.10 15.39
CA GLN A 683 57.71 30.39 16.05
C GLN A 683 58.32 31.52 15.23
N GLY A 684 57.54 32.54 14.87
CA GLY A 684 57.96 33.56 13.91
C GLY A 684 59.27 34.23 14.27
N ASN A 685 59.42 34.78 15.48
CA ASN A 685 60.65 35.48 15.87
C ASN A 685 61.90 34.58 15.85
N ILE A 686 61.76 33.30 16.20
CA ILE A 686 62.89 32.35 16.23
C ILE A 686 63.26 31.95 14.80
N ASP A 687 62.27 31.66 13.98
CA ASP A 687 62.46 31.31 12.58
C ASP A 687 63.05 32.46 11.78
N HIS A 688 62.52 33.67 11.98
CA HIS A 688 62.90 34.87 11.24
C HIS A 688 64.32 35.36 11.58
N ALA A 689 64.83 35.01 12.76
CA ALA A 689 66.21 35.27 13.16
C ALA A 689 67.25 34.39 12.42
N TYR A 690 66.79 33.31 11.76
CA TYR A 690 67.63 32.45 10.93
C TYR A 690 67.47 32.81 9.45
N TRP A 691 68.59 32.90 8.73
CA TRP A 691 68.64 33.01 7.28
C TRP A 691 69.49 31.88 6.72
N GLY A 692 68.87 30.97 5.98
CA GLY A 692 69.52 29.80 5.40
C GLY A 692 68.50 28.75 4.95
N ALA A 693 68.96 27.67 4.33
CA ALA A 693 68.08 26.65 3.77
C ALA A 693 67.25 25.92 4.85
N PRO A 694 65.99 25.52 4.56
CA PRO A 694 65.12 24.82 5.51
C PRO A 694 65.65 23.44 5.94
N GLU A 695 66.41 22.78 5.06
CA GLU A 695 67.05 21.48 5.30
C GLU A 695 68.10 21.55 6.43
N ASN A 696 68.60 22.75 6.74
CA ASN A 696 69.64 22.99 7.73
C ASN A 696 69.13 23.63 9.04
N MET A 697 67.81 23.72 9.23
CA MET A 697 67.23 24.30 10.44
C MET A 697 67.64 23.53 11.71
N THR A 698 68.18 24.25 12.69
CA THR A 698 68.55 23.69 14.01
C THR A 698 67.76 24.27 15.17
N MET A 699 66.98 25.32 14.95
CA MET A 699 66.16 25.95 15.98
C MET A 699 64.97 25.06 16.36
N ALA A 700 64.43 25.28 17.56
CA ALA A 700 63.19 24.64 17.96
C ALA A 700 62.02 25.14 17.12
N ARG A 701 61.11 24.23 16.74
CA ARG A 701 59.92 24.51 15.93
C ARG A 701 58.66 24.08 16.69
N PRO A 702 58.18 24.89 17.66
CA PRO A 702 57.04 24.52 18.50
C PRO A 702 55.73 24.44 17.70
N SER A 703 54.84 23.57 18.16
CA SER A 703 53.52 23.35 17.56
C SER A 703 52.43 24.07 18.37
N PHE A 704 51.53 24.79 17.69
CA PHE A 704 50.42 25.52 18.29
C PHE A 704 49.07 25.09 17.70
N LYS A 705 48.03 25.07 18.54
CA LYS A 705 46.69 24.61 18.17
C LYS A 705 45.59 25.55 18.63
N ILE A 706 44.43 25.37 18.01
CA ILE A 706 43.13 25.78 18.56
C ILE A 706 42.37 24.55 19.07
N ASP A 707 41.50 24.77 20.05
CA ASP A 707 40.64 23.75 20.65
C ASP A 707 39.37 24.38 21.21
N ARG A 708 38.53 23.59 21.90
CA ARG A 708 37.24 24.05 22.43
C ARG A 708 37.38 25.15 23.49
N GLN A 709 38.53 25.24 24.18
CA GLN A 709 38.78 26.26 25.19
C GLN A 709 39.45 27.50 24.60
N LYS A 710 40.28 27.31 23.56
CA LYS A 710 40.97 28.33 22.80
C LYS A 710 40.58 28.23 21.32
N PRO A 711 39.40 28.75 20.94
CA PRO A 711 38.84 28.58 19.60
C PRO A 711 39.55 29.43 18.53
N GLY A 712 39.26 29.13 17.27
CA GLY A 712 39.70 29.87 16.10
C GLY A 712 38.81 29.57 14.90
N SER A 713 37.68 30.24 14.83
CA SER A 713 36.61 30.03 13.84
C SER A 713 37.02 30.44 12.43
N ASP A 714 37.84 31.47 12.32
CA ASP A 714 38.52 31.90 11.10
C ASP A 714 39.39 30.76 10.54
N LEU A 715 40.40 30.33 11.29
CA LEU A 715 41.31 29.25 10.88
C LEU A 715 40.56 27.94 10.60
N ALA A 716 39.65 27.52 11.47
CA ALA A 716 38.89 26.29 11.26
C ALA A 716 37.88 26.40 10.11
N GLY A 717 37.26 27.58 9.94
CA GLY A 717 36.32 27.86 8.84
C GLY A 717 37.03 27.87 7.48
N GLU A 718 38.21 28.46 7.38
CA GLU A 718 39.02 28.43 6.17
C GLU A 718 39.57 27.03 5.88
N ALA A 719 40.04 26.30 6.89
CA ALA A 719 40.44 24.90 6.71
C ALA A 719 39.26 24.03 6.23
N ALA A 720 38.05 24.27 6.73
CA ALA A 720 36.86 23.61 6.23
C ALA A 720 36.55 23.97 4.77
N ALA A 721 36.63 25.25 4.40
CA ALA A 721 36.47 25.71 3.03
C ALA A 721 37.48 25.04 2.09
N SER A 722 38.74 24.99 2.51
CA SER A 722 39.84 24.34 1.79
C SER A 722 39.55 22.88 1.50
N LEU A 723 39.22 22.10 2.53
CA LEU A 723 38.92 20.68 2.38
C LEU A 723 37.63 20.44 1.58
N ALA A 724 36.61 21.30 1.74
CA ALA A 724 35.37 21.21 0.96
C ALA A 724 35.61 21.48 -0.53
N ALA A 725 36.30 22.57 -0.88
CA ALA A 725 36.65 22.89 -2.26
C ALA A 725 37.54 21.80 -2.88
N ALA A 726 38.57 21.34 -2.17
CA ALA A 726 39.41 20.24 -2.64
C ALA A 726 38.61 18.95 -2.85
N SER A 727 37.60 18.66 -2.02
CA SER A 727 36.75 17.49 -2.22
C SER A 727 36.00 17.50 -3.55
N ILE A 728 35.69 18.69 -4.10
CA ILE A 728 35.09 18.83 -5.43
C ILE A 728 36.14 18.53 -6.49
N VAL A 729 37.33 19.13 -6.35
CA VAL A 729 38.47 18.95 -7.29
C VAL A 729 38.88 17.48 -7.44
N PHE A 730 38.94 16.74 -6.34
CA PHE A 730 39.35 15.33 -6.34
C PHE A 730 38.23 14.36 -6.67
N ARG A 731 36.95 14.77 -6.59
CA ARG A 731 35.81 13.87 -6.84
C ARG A 731 35.94 13.04 -8.14
N PRO A 732 36.38 13.61 -9.28
CA PRO A 732 36.49 12.87 -10.53
C PRO A 732 37.68 11.90 -10.59
N THR A 733 38.71 12.09 -9.78
CA THR A 733 39.99 11.35 -9.89
C THR A 733 40.31 10.48 -8.68
N ASP A 734 39.82 10.83 -7.49
CA ASP A 734 39.99 10.10 -6.24
C ASP A 734 38.81 10.38 -5.30
N SER A 735 37.72 9.65 -5.52
CA SER A 735 36.47 9.84 -4.76
C SER A 735 36.62 9.48 -3.27
N ALA A 736 37.47 8.52 -2.92
CA ALA A 736 37.72 8.11 -1.54
C ALA A 736 38.46 9.18 -0.75
N TYR A 737 39.46 9.82 -1.37
CA TYR A 737 40.11 10.98 -0.79
C TYR A 737 39.15 12.16 -0.69
N ALA A 738 38.34 12.42 -1.73
CA ALA A 738 37.31 13.45 -1.69
C ALA A 738 36.30 13.26 -0.53
N ASP A 739 35.85 12.03 -0.27
CA ASP A 739 34.99 11.72 0.88
C ASP A 739 35.69 12.00 2.22
N THR A 740 36.96 11.65 2.31
CA THR A 740 37.78 11.91 3.51
C THR A 740 37.91 13.42 3.75
N LEU A 741 38.20 14.20 2.71
CA LEU A 741 38.27 15.65 2.78
C LEU A 741 36.95 16.26 3.24
N LEU A 742 35.85 15.89 2.60
CA LEU A 742 34.52 16.43 2.89
C LEU A 742 34.06 16.11 4.32
N ALA A 743 34.30 14.88 4.79
CA ALA A 743 33.95 14.49 6.16
C ALA A 743 34.71 15.31 7.22
N ASN A 744 35.97 15.65 6.97
CA ASN A 744 36.76 16.50 7.87
C ASN A 744 36.41 17.98 7.73
N ALA A 745 36.08 18.45 6.52
CA ALA A 745 35.57 19.79 6.27
C ALA A 745 34.32 20.09 7.12
N ILE A 746 33.35 19.16 7.12
CA ILE A 746 32.12 19.27 7.91
C ILE A 746 32.43 19.38 9.40
N GLN A 747 33.37 18.56 9.90
CA GLN A 747 33.76 18.57 11.32
C GLN A 747 34.48 19.86 11.73
N LEU A 748 35.39 20.37 10.90
CA LEU A 748 36.07 21.64 11.13
C LEU A 748 35.08 22.82 11.10
N TYR A 749 34.16 22.83 10.14
CA TYR A 749 33.15 23.87 10.04
C TYR A 749 32.21 23.86 11.25
N ASN A 750 31.74 22.68 11.67
CA ASN A 750 30.92 22.56 12.86
C ASN A 750 31.66 23.05 14.12
N PHE A 751 32.95 22.76 14.24
CA PHE A 751 33.79 23.27 15.32
C PHE A 751 33.93 24.80 15.26
N ALA A 752 34.26 25.35 14.10
CA ALA A 752 34.36 26.79 13.87
C ALA A 752 33.08 27.52 14.25
N ASP A 753 31.93 26.95 13.87
CA ASP A 753 30.63 27.53 14.11
C ASP A 753 30.13 27.38 15.56
N THR A 754 30.51 26.30 16.24
CA THR A 754 30.09 26.04 17.62
C THR A 754 30.94 26.81 18.62
N TYR A 755 32.25 26.86 18.42
CA TYR A 755 33.21 27.48 19.34
C TYR A 755 33.76 28.74 18.70
N ARG A 756 33.08 29.88 18.91
CA ARG A 756 33.37 31.14 18.24
C ARG A 756 34.57 31.89 18.86
N GLY A 757 35.55 32.25 18.05
CA GLY A 757 36.67 33.11 18.44
C GLY A 757 37.69 33.31 17.33
N LYS A 758 38.55 34.33 17.43
CA LYS A 758 39.65 34.55 16.47
C LYS A 758 40.81 33.62 16.81
N TYR A 759 41.41 32.97 15.82
CA TYR A 759 42.51 32.06 16.10
C TYR A 759 43.75 32.80 16.63
N SER A 760 43.96 34.06 16.24
CA SER A 760 45.11 34.86 16.69
C SER A 760 45.04 35.23 18.18
N ASP A 761 43.87 35.14 18.81
CA ASP A 761 43.74 35.24 20.28
C ASP A 761 44.18 33.93 20.98
N SER A 762 44.11 32.81 20.27
CA SER A 762 44.43 31.46 20.77
C SER A 762 45.89 31.06 20.49
N ILE A 763 46.36 31.35 19.28
CA ILE A 763 47.75 31.20 18.81
C ILE A 763 48.34 32.61 18.70
N THR A 764 48.75 33.17 19.83
CA THR A 764 49.16 34.58 19.94
C THR A 764 50.43 34.92 19.17
N ASP A 765 51.25 33.92 18.82
CA ASP A 765 52.43 34.15 17.98
C ASP A 765 52.03 34.64 16.57
N ALA A 766 50.95 34.07 16.03
CA ALA A 766 50.44 34.41 14.70
C ALA A 766 49.92 35.85 14.59
N ALA A 767 49.56 36.49 15.72
CA ALA A 767 49.01 37.86 15.73
C ALA A 767 50.00 38.93 15.22
N ASN A 768 51.30 38.64 15.17
CA ASN A 768 52.30 39.57 14.61
C ASN A 768 52.53 39.37 13.10
N TYR A 769 51.92 38.35 12.50
CA TYR A 769 52.16 37.94 11.11
C TYR A 769 50.82 37.86 10.36
N TYR A 770 49.98 36.90 10.75
CA TYR A 770 48.68 36.60 10.16
C TYR A 770 47.55 36.83 11.17
N ASN A 771 47.47 38.04 11.73
CA ASN A 771 46.37 38.40 12.62
C ASN A 771 45.02 38.35 11.90
N SER A 772 43.98 37.83 12.55
CA SER A 772 42.61 37.92 12.05
C SER A 772 42.06 39.36 12.23
N TRP A 773 42.18 40.17 11.18
CA TRP A 773 41.74 41.58 11.18
C TRP A 773 40.24 41.67 10.94
N SER A 774 39.73 40.98 9.92
CA SER A 774 38.30 40.88 9.56
C SER A 774 37.46 40.22 10.65
N GLY A 775 38.05 39.30 11.42
CA GLY A 775 37.35 38.41 12.33
C GLY A 775 37.19 37.02 11.72
N TYR A 776 36.02 36.40 11.92
CA TYR A 776 35.73 35.04 11.46
C TYR A 776 34.38 34.90 10.77
N ASN A 777 33.63 35.99 10.67
CA ASN A 777 32.25 35.91 10.17
C ASN A 777 32.24 35.60 8.68
N ASP A 778 33.18 36.15 7.94
CA ASP A 778 33.37 35.89 6.53
C ASP A 778 33.86 34.47 6.26
N GLU A 779 34.75 33.88 7.06
CA GLU A 779 35.10 32.45 6.96
C GLU A 779 33.92 31.53 7.27
N LEU A 780 32.99 31.94 8.14
CA LEU A 780 31.78 31.16 8.40
C LEU A 780 30.81 31.20 7.22
N VAL A 781 30.70 32.34 6.52
CA VAL A 781 29.93 32.41 5.27
C VAL A 781 30.61 31.59 4.18
N TRP A 782 31.91 31.82 3.99
CA TRP A 782 32.75 31.18 2.99
C TRP A 782 32.77 29.65 3.13
N GLY A 783 33.03 29.13 4.32
CA GLY A 783 33.02 27.70 4.61
C GLY A 783 31.65 27.06 4.38
N ALA A 784 30.55 27.76 4.72
CA ALA A 784 29.21 27.26 4.41
C ALA A 784 28.92 27.28 2.89
N ALA A 785 29.33 28.32 2.17
CA ALA A 785 29.14 28.40 0.72
C ALA A 785 29.88 27.24 0.01
N TRP A 786 31.12 26.94 0.42
CA TRP A 786 31.86 25.79 -0.11
C TRP A 786 31.26 24.44 0.27
N LEU A 787 30.82 24.27 1.52
CA LEU A 787 30.12 23.04 1.93
C LEU A 787 28.82 22.86 1.17
N TYR A 788 28.08 23.92 0.85
CA TYR A 788 26.93 23.84 -0.03
C TYR A 788 27.35 23.38 -1.44
N LYS A 789 28.33 24.04 -2.06
CA LYS A 789 28.83 23.67 -3.40
C LYS A 789 29.31 22.22 -3.45
N ALA A 790 29.91 21.70 -2.37
CA ALA A 790 30.39 20.32 -2.29
C ALA A 790 29.31 19.27 -1.99
N THR A 791 28.20 19.63 -1.33
CA THR A 791 27.21 18.66 -0.82
C THR A 791 25.82 18.77 -1.46
N GLY A 792 25.49 19.92 -2.06
CA GLY A 792 24.11 20.28 -2.41
C GLY A 792 23.17 20.47 -1.22
N ASN A 793 23.65 20.38 0.02
CA ASN A 793 22.82 20.48 1.21
C ASN A 793 22.44 21.94 1.51
N THR A 794 21.18 22.27 1.25
CA THR A 794 20.63 23.63 1.41
C THR A 794 20.71 24.19 2.82
N THR A 795 20.96 23.36 3.85
CA THR A 795 21.25 23.84 5.21
C THR A 795 22.47 24.76 5.22
N TYR A 796 23.52 24.41 4.47
CA TYR A 796 24.72 25.24 4.37
C TYR A 796 24.47 26.50 3.56
N LEU A 797 23.70 26.43 2.45
CA LEU A 797 23.30 27.62 1.69
C LEU A 797 22.55 28.61 2.58
N ASN A 798 21.51 28.14 3.29
CA ASN A 798 20.74 28.97 4.20
C ASN A 798 21.63 29.59 5.29
N LYS A 799 22.63 28.85 5.78
CA LYS A 799 23.55 29.35 6.80
C LYS A 799 24.47 30.43 6.24
N ALA A 800 25.03 30.23 5.04
CA ALA A 800 25.84 31.22 4.35
C ALA A 800 25.03 32.50 4.09
N GLU A 801 23.82 32.39 3.55
CA GLU A 801 22.94 33.55 3.29
C GLU A 801 22.58 34.30 4.57
N ASN A 802 22.18 33.59 5.62
CA ASN A 802 21.84 34.20 6.90
C ASN A 802 23.04 34.91 7.53
N TYR A 803 24.21 34.28 7.54
CA TYR A 803 25.42 34.89 8.11
C TYR A 803 25.93 36.05 7.26
N TYR A 804 25.81 35.97 5.93
CA TYR A 804 26.14 37.10 5.06
C TYR A 804 25.26 38.30 5.38
N GLN A 805 23.94 38.11 5.47
CA GLN A 805 23.01 39.18 5.79
C GLN A 805 23.18 39.71 7.22
N GLN A 806 23.38 38.82 8.19
CA GLN A 806 23.45 39.17 9.61
C GLN A 806 24.77 39.84 9.98
N TYR A 807 25.89 39.37 9.44
CA TYR A 807 27.23 39.75 9.91
C TYR A 807 28.05 40.55 8.91
N LEU A 808 27.87 40.34 7.61
CA LEU A 808 28.63 41.07 6.58
C LEU A 808 27.85 42.27 6.04
N GLY A 809 26.57 42.11 5.73
CA GLY A 809 25.66 43.16 5.27
C GLY A 809 25.92 43.70 3.85
N GLY A 810 27.11 43.46 3.29
CA GLY A 810 27.53 43.85 1.95
C GLY A 810 29.07 43.82 1.83
N LEU A 811 29.59 44.27 0.69
CA LEU A 811 31.03 44.34 0.43
C LEU A 811 31.59 45.74 0.69
N ASN A 812 32.84 45.79 1.14
CA ASN A 812 33.64 47.01 1.09
C ASN A 812 34.26 47.14 -0.30
N ASN A 813 33.74 48.05 -1.12
CA ASN A 813 34.16 48.20 -2.52
C ASN A 813 35.61 48.66 -2.69
N SER A 814 36.25 49.21 -1.65
CA SER A 814 37.65 49.69 -1.67
C SER A 814 38.66 48.67 -1.14
N TRP A 815 38.24 47.43 -0.91
CA TRP A 815 39.11 46.32 -0.50
C TRP A 815 38.81 45.07 -1.35
N THR A 816 39.42 43.92 -1.06
CA THR A 816 39.25 42.68 -1.85
C THR A 816 39.51 41.41 -1.03
N GLN A 817 39.27 40.27 -1.69
CA GLN A 817 39.57 38.92 -1.22
C GLN A 817 41.05 38.80 -0.82
N SER A 818 41.30 38.13 0.31
CA SER A 818 42.65 37.83 0.77
C SER A 818 42.66 36.63 1.70
N TRP A 819 43.82 36.30 2.27
CA TRP A 819 43.91 35.29 3.33
C TRP A 819 43.13 35.67 4.60
N ASP A 820 42.78 36.95 4.81
CA ASP A 820 42.05 37.43 5.99
C ASP A 820 40.56 37.71 5.71
N ASN A 821 40.20 38.15 4.50
CA ASN A 821 38.82 38.54 4.19
C ASN A 821 38.24 37.72 3.03
N LYS A 822 37.17 36.96 3.30
CA LYS A 822 36.50 36.06 2.33
C LYS A 822 35.18 36.57 1.78
N SER A 823 34.76 37.76 2.21
CA SER A 823 33.42 38.29 1.91
C SER A 823 33.13 38.32 0.42
N TYR A 824 34.15 38.65 -0.38
CA TYR A 824 34.08 38.82 -1.83
C TYR A 824 33.87 37.50 -2.56
N GLY A 825 34.72 36.51 -2.29
CA GLY A 825 34.56 35.18 -2.86
C GLY A 825 33.25 34.52 -2.42
N ALA A 826 32.87 34.70 -1.15
CA ALA A 826 31.59 34.21 -0.64
C ALA A 826 30.39 34.84 -1.37
N ALA A 827 30.43 36.14 -1.67
CA ALA A 827 29.39 36.83 -2.42
C ALA A 827 29.27 36.30 -3.86
N ILE A 828 30.39 36.00 -4.53
CA ILE A 828 30.37 35.37 -5.86
C ILE A 828 29.69 34.00 -5.79
N LEU A 829 30.12 33.12 -4.88
CA LEU A 829 29.53 31.79 -4.72
C LEU A 829 28.03 31.86 -4.43
N LEU A 830 27.60 32.79 -3.57
CA LEU A 830 26.19 33.03 -3.28
C LEU A 830 25.43 33.59 -4.48
N SER A 831 26.04 34.46 -5.28
CA SER A 831 25.41 35.01 -6.49
C SER A 831 25.14 33.94 -7.57
N GLN A 832 25.98 32.90 -7.62
CA GLN A 832 25.84 31.75 -8.51
C GLN A 832 24.82 30.72 -7.96
N SER A 833 24.71 30.64 -6.64
CA SER A 833 23.93 29.60 -5.93
C SER A 833 22.53 30.05 -5.48
N SER A 834 22.27 31.35 -5.43
CA SER A 834 21.02 31.94 -4.91
C SER A 834 20.34 32.85 -5.93
N ASN A 835 19.01 32.86 -5.90
CA ASN A 835 18.20 33.78 -6.69
C ASN A 835 18.11 35.19 -6.10
N ASN A 836 18.75 35.45 -4.96
CA ASN A 836 18.72 36.76 -4.32
C ASN A 836 19.65 37.74 -5.06
N VAL A 837 19.03 38.72 -5.73
CA VAL A 837 19.74 39.75 -6.51
C VAL A 837 20.72 40.60 -5.70
N LYS A 838 20.61 40.62 -4.37
CA LYS A 838 21.55 41.36 -3.51
C LYS A 838 23.00 40.94 -3.72
N TYR A 839 23.28 39.64 -3.84
CA TYR A 839 24.67 39.18 -3.95
C TYR A 839 25.30 39.61 -5.27
N ARG A 840 24.54 39.53 -6.38
CA ARG A 840 24.98 40.09 -7.67
C ARG A 840 25.24 41.58 -7.58
N ASN A 841 24.32 42.35 -6.99
CA ASN A 841 24.51 43.80 -6.82
C ASN A 841 25.73 44.15 -5.96
N ASP A 842 25.99 43.39 -4.89
CA ASP A 842 27.15 43.60 -4.04
C ASP A 842 28.46 43.30 -4.81
N VAL A 843 28.52 42.17 -5.54
CA VAL A 843 29.68 41.77 -6.36
C VAL A 843 29.93 42.79 -7.48
N GLU A 844 28.90 43.17 -8.23
CA GLU A 844 29.00 44.16 -9.30
C GLU A 844 29.38 45.53 -8.75
N GLY A 845 28.84 45.96 -7.60
CA GLY A 845 29.25 47.21 -6.97
C GLY A 845 30.75 47.26 -6.63
N TRP A 846 31.28 46.14 -6.14
CA TRP A 846 32.69 45.97 -5.86
C TRP A 846 33.55 45.90 -7.13
N LEU A 847 33.21 45.04 -8.09
CA LEU A 847 33.98 44.90 -9.34
C LEU A 847 33.90 46.14 -10.22
N ASN A 848 32.78 46.86 -10.23
CA ASN A 848 32.68 48.16 -10.88
C ASN A 848 33.63 49.18 -10.26
N ASN A 849 33.82 49.18 -8.94
CA ASN A 849 34.80 50.05 -8.30
C ASN A 849 36.25 49.66 -8.66
N TRP A 850 36.54 48.36 -8.75
CA TRP A 850 37.87 47.86 -9.07
C TRP A 850 38.26 48.04 -10.54
N SER A 851 37.32 47.90 -11.46
CA SER A 851 37.55 48.05 -12.92
C SER A 851 37.37 49.50 -13.42
N ASP A 852 37.04 50.46 -12.55
CA ASP A 852 36.89 51.86 -12.94
C ASP A 852 38.25 52.57 -13.06
N THR A 853 38.68 52.78 -14.29
CA THR A 853 39.91 53.50 -14.65
C THR A 853 39.73 55.01 -14.79
N SER A 854 38.52 55.55 -14.58
CA SER A 854 38.24 57.01 -14.66
C SER A 854 38.76 57.81 -13.46
N GLY A 855 39.28 57.14 -12.45
CA GLY A 855 39.82 57.75 -11.23
C GLY A 855 38.82 57.92 -10.09
N ASN A 856 37.57 57.46 -10.25
CA ASN A 856 36.57 57.45 -9.17
C ASN A 856 36.55 56.13 -8.37
N GLY A 857 37.18 55.08 -8.90
CA GLY A 857 37.25 53.75 -8.30
C GLY A 857 38.49 53.53 -7.44
N ILE A 858 39.01 52.29 -7.47
CA ILE A 858 40.26 51.94 -6.79
C ILE A 858 41.44 52.74 -7.36
N THR A 859 42.51 52.90 -6.57
CA THR A 859 43.70 53.62 -7.04
C THR A 859 44.41 52.80 -8.13
N TYR A 860 44.77 53.45 -9.23
CA TYR A 860 45.55 52.85 -10.31
C TYR A 860 46.93 53.50 -10.43
N THR A 861 47.97 52.72 -10.76
CA THR A 861 49.22 53.28 -11.27
C THR A 861 49.02 53.84 -12.67
N ALA A 862 49.98 54.63 -13.17
CA ALA A 862 49.91 55.15 -14.54
C ALA A 862 49.97 54.03 -15.59
N GLY A 863 50.64 52.92 -15.27
CA GLY A 863 50.74 51.73 -16.07
C GLY A 863 49.55 50.78 -15.98
N GLY A 864 48.53 51.07 -15.17
CA GLY A 864 47.29 50.28 -15.13
C GLY A 864 47.21 49.22 -14.03
N LEU A 865 48.11 49.20 -13.04
CA LEU A 865 47.97 48.33 -11.87
C LEU A 865 46.92 48.89 -10.90
N ALA A 866 45.90 48.10 -10.58
CA ALA A 866 44.95 48.37 -9.50
C ALA A 866 45.65 48.17 -8.15
N TRP A 867 45.98 49.26 -7.45
CA TRP A 867 46.85 49.28 -6.29
C TRP A 867 46.08 49.66 -5.01
N ILE A 868 46.22 48.88 -3.93
CA ILE A 868 45.47 49.11 -2.67
C ILE A 868 46.31 49.12 -1.39
N SER A 869 47.52 48.56 -1.44
CA SER A 869 48.37 48.36 -0.26
C SER A 869 49.82 48.23 -0.70
N GLN A 870 50.74 48.73 0.12
CA GLN A 870 52.18 48.52 -0.09
C GLN A 870 52.58 47.05 0.09
N TRP A 871 51.84 46.30 0.90
CA TRP A 871 52.14 44.89 1.20
C TRP A 871 51.43 43.98 0.19
N GLY A 872 52.18 43.41 -0.75
CA GLY A 872 51.63 42.49 -1.75
C GLY A 872 50.57 43.16 -2.63
N SER A 873 50.92 44.30 -3.23
CA SER A 873 50.02 45.03 -4.14
C SER A 873 49.52 44.11 -5.26
N LEU A 874 50.45 43.38 -5.90
CA LEU A 874 50.14 42.46 -7.00
C LEU A 874 49.29 41.27 -6.57
N ARG A 875 49.46 40.77 -5.34
CA ARG A 875 48.63 39.69 -4.79
C ARG A 875 47.15 40.06 -4.76
N TYR A 876 46.84 41.30 -4.35
CA TYR A 876 45.46 41.77 -4.32
C TYR A 876 44.89 41.93 -5.72
N SER A 877 45.64 42.53 -6.65
CA SER A 877 45.21 42.70 -8.04
C SER A 877 45.02 41.37 -8.74
N ALA A 878 45.94 40.42 -8.58
CA ALA A 878 45.85 39.07 -9.13
C ALA A 878 44.65 38.29 -8.58
N THR A 879 44.38 38.40 -7.28
CA THR A 879 43.23 37.74 -6.65
C THR A 879 41.92 38.35 -7.12
N THR A 880 41.83 39.69 -7.22
CA THR A 880 40.66 40.34 -7.80
C THR A 880 40.49 39.96 -9.27
N ALA A 881 41.57 39.88 -10.05
CA ALA A 881 41.53 39.47 -11.46
C ALA A 881 40.96 38.07 -11.63
N PHE A 882 41.40 37.11 -10.80
CA PHE A 882 40.81 35.76 -10.77
C PHE A 882 39.31 35.81 -10.50
N LEU A 883 38.89 36.51 -9.46
CA LEU A 883 37.48 36.58 -9.08
C LEU A 883 36.61 37.35 -10.09
N ALA A 884 37.15 38.39 -10.72
CA ALA A 884 36.51 39.13 -11.79
C ALA A 884 36.27 38.21 -13.00
N GLY A 885 37.26 37.38 -13.34
CA GLY A 885 37.16 36.36 -14.37
C GLY A 885 36.08 35.32 -14.06
N VAL A 886 36.14 34.68 -12.88
CA VAL A 886 35.12 33.70 -12.46
C VAL A 886 33.71 34.31 -12.48
N TYR A 887 33.57 35.58 -12.10
CA TYR A 887 32.27 36.25 -12.17
C TYR A 887 31.85 36.51 -13.61
N SER A 888 32.72 37.09 -14.45
CA SER A 888 32.42 37.40 -15.86
C SER A 888 31.99 36.17 -16.65
N ASP A 889 32.60 35.02 -16.37
CA ASP A 889 32.31 33.77 -17.07
C ASP A 889 30.89 33.24 -16.75
N THR A 890 30.22 33.79 -15.72
CA THR A 890 28.89 33.35 -15.27
C THR A 890 27.79 34.39 -15.41
N VAL A 891 28.10 35.59 -15.94
CA VAL A 891 27.15 36.69 -16.08
C VAL A 891 27.27 37.38 -17.44
N ASN A 892 26.28 38.18 -17.79
CA ASN A 892 26.37 39.07 -18.95
C ASN A 892 27.30 40.26 -18.61
N ASP A 893 28.60 40.08 -18.79
CA ASP A 893 29.62 41.12 -18.58
C ASP A 893 29.53 42.21 -19.66
N TYR A 894 28.89 43.32 -19.32
CA TYR A 894 28.64 44.39 -20.29
C TYR A 894 29.94 45.03 -20.78
N SER A 895 30.20 44.89 -22.08
CA SER A 895 31.42 45.39 -22.73
C SER A 895 32.70 44.73 -22.21
N ASP A 896 32.60 43.48 -21.75
CA ASP A 896 33.73 42.66 -21.26
C ASP A 896 34.51 43.37 -20.15
N ARG A 897 33.82 44.15 -19.31
CA ARG A 897 34.45 45.06 -18.35
C ARG A 897 35.29 44.31 -17.33
N TYR A 898 34.76 43.24 -16.77
CA TYR A 898 35.44 42.45 -15.74
C TYR A 898 36.46 41.50 -16.36
N ALA A 899 36.17 40.95 -17.55
CA ALA A 899 37.11 40.15 -18.32
C ALA A 899 38.37 40.96 -18.72
N ASN A 900 38.19 42.17 -19.25
CA ASN A 900 39.30 43.08 -19.61
C ASN A 900 40.09 43.53 -18.38
N PHE A 901 39.43 43.76 -17.25
CA PHE A 901 40.13 44.03 -16.00
C PHE A 901 41.01 42.84 -15.60
N ALA A 902 40.46 41.62 -15.64
CA ALA A 902 41.20 40.41 -15.29
C ALA A 902 42.44 40.22 -16.17
N GLU A 903 42.29 40.33 -17.49
CA GLU A 903 43.39 40.26 -18.46
C GLU A 903 44.45 41.34 -18.18
N GLY A 904 44.04 42.61 -18.13
CA GLY A 904 44.98 43.72 -17.95
C GLY A 904 45.81 43.64 -16.66
N GLN A 905 45.24 43.12 -15.55
CA GLN A 905 46.02 42.95 -14.32
C GLN A 905 47.03 41.80 -14.42
N ILE A 906 46.67 40.70 -15.09
CA ILE A 906 47.59 39.56 -15.28
C ILE A 906 48.70 39.91 -16.26
N ASP A 907 48.37 40.62 -17.33
CA ASP A 907 49.34 41.11 -18.30
C ASP A 907 50.31 42.11 -17.66
N TYR A 908 49.81 43.03 -16.82
CA TYR A 908 50.67 43.92 -16.04
C TYR A 908 51.69 43.14 -15.20
N ILE A 909 51.24 42.07 -14.52
CA ILE A 909 52.11 41.21 -13.71
C ILE A 909 53.14 40.50 -14.59
N LEU A 910 52.74 40.02 -15.77
CA LEU A 910 53.61 39.24 -16.66
C LEU A 910 54.59 40.09 -17.47
N GLY A 911 54.33 41.38 -17.63
CA GLY A 911 55.30 42.33 -18.18
C GLY A 911 54.72 43.53 -18.93
N ASP A 912 53.39 43.61 -19.12
CA ASP A 912 52.74 44.76 -19.78
C ASP A 912 52.60 45.94 -18.82
N ASN A 913 53.74 46.50 -18.48
CA ASN A 913 53.86 47.66 -17.62
C ASN A 913 54.93 48.61 -18.15
N PRO A 914 54.98 49.87 -17.70
CA PRO A 914 55.90 50.88 -18.22
C PRO A 914 57.39 50.48 -18.17
N ASN A 915 57.77 49.49 -17.36
CA ASN A 915 59.14 49.02 -17.22
C ASN A 915 59.46 47.80 -18.08
N ASN A 916 58.49 47.20 -18.78
CA ASN A 916 58.62 45.89 -19.45
C ASN A 916 59.28 44.85 -18.53
N PHE A 917 58.81 44.80 -17.28
CA PHE A 917 59.40 43.99 -16.21
C PHE A 917 58.35 43.02 -15.69
N SER A 918 58.60 41.71 -15.82
CA SER A 918 57.73 40.71 -15.20
C SER A 918 57.90 40.74 -13.69
N TYR A 919 56.80 40.68 -12.94
CA TYR A 919 56.84 40.52 -11.49
C TYR A 919 56.77 39.04 -11.05
N MET A 920 56.79 38.12 -12.01
CA MET A 920 56.82 36.69 -11.76
C MET A 920 58.24 36.16 -11.94
N VAL A 921 58.81 35.60 -10.87
CA VAL A 921 60.19 35.11 -10.86
C VAL A 921 60.39 34.04 -11.94
N GLY A 922 61.37 34.27 -12.79
CA GLY A 922 61.77 33.35 -13.85
C GLY A 922 60.86 33.35 -15.08
N PHE A 923 59.94 34.30 -15.24
CA PHE A 923 59.08 34.45 -16.42
C PHE A 923 59.46 35.68 -17.26
N GLY A 924 59.44 35.54 -18.59
CA GLY A 924 59.89 36.59 -19.51
C GLY A 924 61.42 36.82 -19.47
N ASP A 925 61.86 37.88 -20.15
CA ASP A 925 63.30 38.21 -20.30
C ASP A 925 63.85 39.05 -19.13
N ASN A 926 62.98 39.70 -18.35
CA ASN A 926 63.35 40.62 -17.29
C ASN A 926 62.40 40.42 -16.09
N TYR A 927 62.93 39.90 -14.98
CA TYR A 927 62.16 39.46 -13.81
C TYR A 927 63.00 39.57 -12.53
N PRO A 928 62.40 39.41 -11.32
CA PRO A 928 63.12 39.52 -10.06
C PRO A 928 64.15 38.39 -9.89
N LEU A 929 65.39 38.75 -9.57
CA LEU A 929 66.48 37.80 -9.32
C LEU A 929 66.70 37.58 -7.82
N ASN A 930 66.16 38.46 -6.98
CA ASN A 930 66.43 38.51 -5.54
C ASN A 930 65.14 38.52 -4.71
N PRO A 931 64.18 37.60 -4.93
CA PRO A 931 63.04 37.48 -4.03
C PRO A 931 63.52 37.22 -2.58
N HIS A 932 62.81 37.79 -1.61
CA HIS A 932 63.04 37.58 -0.18
C HIS A 932 62.66 36.13 0.19
N HIS A 933 63.55 35.18 -0.09
CA HIS A 933 63.26 33.76 0.10
C HIS A 933 64.50 32.99 0.54
N ARG A 934 64.47 32.41 1.75
CA ARG A 934 65.63 31.80 2.41
C ARG A 934 66.20 30.62 1.63
N ALA A 935 65.35 29.68 1.20
CA ALA A 935 65.81 28.50 0.47
C ALA A 935 66.37 28.86 -0.91
N ALA A 936 65.76 29.83 -1.60
CA ALA A 936 66.19 30.23 -2.95
C ALA A 936 67.45 31.11 -2.93
N SER A 937 67.61 31.91 -1.87
CA SER A 937 68.78 32.76 -1.66
C SER A 937 70.07 31.94 -1.69
N GLY A 938 70.10 30.80 -1.00
CA GLY A 938 71.28 29.93 -0.92
C GLY A 938 72.45 30.53 -0.11
N THR A 939 72.23 31.67 0.54
CA THR A 939 73.20 32.33 1.44
C THR A 939 72.75 32.24 2.88
N THR A 940 73.63 32.57 3.82
CA THR A 940 73.30 32.66 5.25
C THR A 940 73.11 34.11 5.73
N TYR A 941 73.06 35.08 4.80
CA TYR A 941 72.94 36.50 5.12
C TYR A 941 72.04 37.20 4.12
N VAL A 942 70.93 37.77 4.60
CA VAL A 942 69.90 38.40 3.75
C VAL A 942 70.44 39.56 2.89
N ASN A 943 71.40 40.33 3.42
CA ASN A 943 72.01 41.47 2.70
C ASN A 943 73.28 41.08 1.91
N ASP A 944 73.51 39.79 1.67
CA ASP A 944 74.55 39.38 0.73
C ASP A 944 74.30 40.08 -0.63
N PRO A 945 75.30 40.65 -1.32
CA PRO A 945 75.08 41.29 -2.62
C PRO A 945 74.93 40.29 -3.78
N ILE A 946 75.19 39.00 -3.58
CA ILE A 946 75.07 38.02 -4.67
C ILE A 946 73.60 37.76 -5.05
N ILE A 947 73.35 37.50 -6.32
CA ILE A 947 72.05 37.04 -6.79
C ILE A 947 71.67 35.72 -6.11
N ASN A 948 70.37 35.44 -5.94
CA ASN A 948 69.91 34.16 -5.38
C ASN A 948 70.57 32.98 -6.13
N HIS A 949 71.03 31.96 -5.40
CA HIS A 949 71.64 30.77 -6.02
C HIS A 949 70.63 29.96 -6.85
N HIS A 950 69.35 30.05 -6.51
CA HIS A 950 68.28 29.29 -7.15
C HIS A 950 67.20 30.23 -7.67
N THR A 951 66.75 29.98 -8.90
CA THR A 951 65.58 30.64 -9.47
C THR A 951 64.32 30.05 -8.81
N LEU A 952 63.57 30.88 -8.09
CA LEU A 952 62.29 30.50 -7.48
C LEU A 952 61.16 30.63 -8.51
N TYR A 953 61.21 29.79 -9.55
CA TYR A 953 60.26 29.84 -10.66
C TYR A 953 58.82 29.91 -10.15
N GLY A 954 58.04 30.84 -10.72
CA GLY A 954 56.63 30.95 -10.41
C GLY A 954 56.27 32.02 -9.41
N ALA A 955 57.17 32.34 -8.49
CA ALA A 955 56.84 33.20 -7.36
C ALA A 955 56.44 34.60 -7.82
N LEU A 956 55.26 35.05 -7.38
CA LEU A 956 54.80 36.42 -7.55
C LEU A 956 55.38 37.26 -6.40
N VAL A 957 56.15 38.29 -6.73
CA VAL A 957 56.68 39.22 -5.72
C VAL A 957 55.60 40.20 -5.24
N GLY A 958 55.85 40.89 -4.13
CA GLY A 958 54.92 41.88 -3.58
C GLY A 958 54.57 43.03 -4.54
N GLY A 959 55.53 43.47 -5.35
CA GLY A 959 55.34 44.49 -6.37
C GLY A 959 55.56 45.92 -5.87
N PRO A 960 55.09 46.94 -6.61
CA PRO A 960 55.29 48.34 -6.24
C PRO A 960 54.73 48.68 -4.86
N ALA A 961 55.53 49.37 -4.03
CA ALA A 961 55.15 49.73 -2.66
C ALA A 961 54.27 51.01 -2.57
N SER A 962 54.06 51.69 -3.70
CA SER A 962 53.13 52.80 -3.85
C SER A 962 52.46 52.71 -5.23
N ALA A 963 51.42 53.51 -5.46
CA ALA A 963 50.74 53.61 -6.75
C ALA A 963 51.60 54.34 -7.81
N ASN A 964 52.80 53.83 -8.06
CA ASN A 964 53.78 54.33 -9.03
C ASN A 964 54.53 53.14 -9.63
N ASP A 965 54.48 53.00 -10.95
CA ASP A 965 55.09 51.88 -11.67
C ASP A 965 56.61 51.79 -11.47
N ASN A 966 57.27 52.90 -11.17
CA ASN A 966 58.72 52.93 -10.94
C ASN A 966 59.11 52.58 -9.49
N ASP A 967 58.14 52.33 -8.61
CA ASP A 967 58.38 52.07 -7.19
C ASP A 967 58.63 50.59 -6.88
N TYR A 968 59.40 49.93 -7.76
CA TYR A 968 59.89 48.57 -7.57
C TYR A 968 61.42 48.53 -7.63
N GLN A 969 62.04 47.76 -6.74
CA GLN A 969 63.47 47.49 -6.74
C GLN A 969 63.68 46.03 -6.38
N ASP A 970 64.49 45.31 -7.15
CA ASP A 970 64.82 43.90 -6.89
C ASP A 970 65.92 43.79 -5.82
N VAL A 971 65.52 43.83 -4.56
CA VAL A 971 66.41 43.80 -3.39
C VAL A 971 65.89 42.79 -2.38
N ARG A 972 66.70 41.77 -2.10
CA ARG A 972 66.33 40.64 -1.23
C ARG A 972 65.90 41.03 0.18
N ASN A 973 66.46 42.08 0.77
CA ASN A 973 66.06 42.52 2.11
C ASN A 973 64.82 43.44 2.13
N ASP A 974 64.29 43.80 0.96
CA ASP A 974 63.04 44.55 0.82
C ASP A 974 61.86 43.58 0.79
N TYR A 975 61.43 43.18 1.98
CA TYR A 975 60.28 42.30 2.22
C TYR A 975 58.92 43.01 1.98
N ILE A 976 58.89 44.26 1.50
CA ILE A 976 57.66 44.89 1.00
C ILE A 976 57.49 44.54 -0.47
N ARG A 977 58.53 44.80 -1.26
CA ARG A 977 58.48 44.65 -2.73
C ARG A 977 58.81 43.24 -3.21
N ASN A 978 59.70 42.54 -2.52
CA ASN A 978 60.28 41.26 -2.96
C ASN A 978 59.86 40.05 -2.14
N GLU A 979 58.99 40.22 -1.15
CA GLU A 979 58.38 39.07 -0.48
C GLU A 979 57.59 38.22 -1.49
N VAL A 980 57.59 36.92 -1.25
CA VAL A 980 56.85 35.92 -2.01
C VAL A 980 56.10 35.06 -1.00
N ALA A 981 54.87 34.66 -1.30
CA ALA A 981 54.07 33.85 -0.37
C ALA A 981 53.07 32.95 -1.06
N LEU A 982 52.62 31.91 -0.35
CA LEU A 982 51.58 31.00 -0.85
C LEU A 982 50.33 31.75 -1.31
N ASP A 983 49.89 32.74 -0.54
CA ASP A 983 48.68 33.51 -0.83
C ASP A 983 48.87 34.51 -1.97
N TYR A 984 50.11 34.89 -2.30
CA TYR A 984 50.40 35.77 -3.43
C TYR A 984 50.13 35.04 -4.76
N ASN A 985 50.55 33.77 -4.84
CA ASN A 985 50.33 32.96 -6.02
C ASN A 985 48.94 32.33 -6.11
N ALA A 986 48.13 32.35 -5.04
CA ALA A 986 46.92 31.54 -4.98
C ALA A 986 45.84 32.00 -5.98
N GLY A 987 45.42 33.26 -5.88
CA GLY A 987 44.53 33.86 -6.87
C GLY A 987 45.18 33.97 -8.25
N PHE A 988 46.47 34.31 -8.29
CA PHE A 988 47.24 34.44 -9.53
C PHE A 988 47.24 33.16 -10.38
N THR A 989 47.40 31.99 -9.74
CA THR A 989 47.39 30.69 -10.45
C THR A 989 46.02 30.41 -11.08
N GLY A 990 44.93 30.72 -10.38
CA GLY A 990 43.58 30.61 -10.94
C GLY A 990 43.35 31.56 -12.12
N ALA A 991 43.82 32.80 -12.02
CA ALA A 991 43.73 33.76 -13.12
C ALA A 991 44.58 33.33 -14.33
N LEU A 992 45.79 32.79 -14.13
CA LEU A 992 46.61 32.24 -15.21
C LEU A 992 45.95 31.06 -15.91
N ALA A 993 45.24 30.20 -15.17
CA ALA A 993 44.47 29.12 -15.77
C ALA A 993 43.37 29.66 -16.68
N ARG A 994 42.65 30.71 -16.25
CA ARG A 994 41.69 31.43 -17.10
C ARG A 994 42.33 32.05 -18.34
N MET A 995 43.48 32.74 -18.18
CA MET A 995 44.16 33.33 -19.33
C MET A 995 44.65 32.27 -20.32
N TYR A 996 45.12 31.12 -19.83
CA TYR A 996 45.42 29.99 -20.71
C TYR A 996 44.17 29.47 -21.43
N ASP A 997 43.03 29.42 -20.76
CA ASP A 997 41.77 28.99 -21.37
C ASP A 997 41.43 29.83 -22.61
N ILE A 998 41.50 31.16 -22.45
CA ILE A 998 41.12 32.12 -23.50
C ILE A 998 42.23 32.27 -24.56
N PHE A 999 43.48 32.32 -24.12
CA PHE A 999 44.61 32.78 -24.95
C PHE A 999 45.69 31.71 -25.19
N GLY A 1000 45.59 30.56 -24.55
CA GLY A 1000 46.53 29.46 -24.66
C GLY A 1000 47.96 29.80 -24.19
N GLY A 1001 48.94 29.41 -25.00
CA GLY A 1001 50.36 29.47 -24.68
C GLY A 1001 50.93 28.10 -24.32
N THR A 1002 52.03 27.70 -24.96
CA THR A 1002 52.59 26.35 -24.78
C THR A 1002 53.49 26.29 -23.53
N PRO A 1003 53.18 25.43 -22.54
CA PRO A 1003 54.08 25.18 -21.41
C PRO A 1003 55.43 24.63 -21.88
N LEU A 1004 56.48 24.87 -21.09
CA LEU A 1004 57.80 24.39 -21.45
C LEU A 1004 57.87 22.86 -21.31
N SER A 1005 58.46 22.19 -22.31
CA SER A 1005 58.71 20.75 -22.25
C SER A 1005 59.74 20.39 -21.17
N VAL A 1006 60.66 21.31 -20.88
CA VAL A 1006 61.64 21.23 -19.80
C VAL A 1006 61.78 22.61 -19.18
N ILE A 1007 61.57 22.72 -17.87
CA ILE A 1007 61.85 23.95 -17.13
C ILE A 1007 63.38 24.02 -16.94
N PRO A 1008 64.06 25.12 -17.33
CA PRO A 1008 65.51 25.19 -17.25
C PRO A 1008 66.03 24.93 -15.84
N GLU A 1009 66.92 23.95 -15.68
CA GLU A 1009 67.66 23.78 -14.43
C GLU A 1009 68.65 24.94 -14.28
N THR A 1010 68.47 25.77 -13.25
CA THR A 1010 69.41 26.86 -12.98
C THR A 1010 69.71 26.97 -11.49
N THR A 1011 70.76 26.26 -11.07
CA THR A 1011 71.69 26.90 -10.13
C THR A 1011 72.31 28.06 -10.91
N ILE A 1012 72.05 29.30 -10.51
CA ILE A 1012 72.65 30.45 -11.20
C ILE A 1012 74.14 30.41 -10.86
N GLY A 1013 74.96 30.02 -11.84
CA GLY A 1013 76.35 29.67 -11.62
C GLY A 1013 77.14 30.78 -10.92
N VAL A 1014 77.45 30.58 -9.64
CA VAL A 1014 78.55 31.28 -8.99
C VAL A 1014 79.83 30.60 -9.48
N VAL A 1015 80.56 31.27 -10.36
CA VAL A 1015 81.97 30.96 -10.61
C VAL A 1015 82.70 31.16 -9.28
N ASN A 1016 83.12 30.05 -8.65
CA ASN A 1016 84.06 30.11 -7.52
C ASN A 1016 85.33 30.88 -7.95
N PRO A 1017 85.86 31.80 -7.15
CA PRO A 1017 87.30 32.07 -7.20
C PRO A 1017 88.11 30.88 -6.69
#